data_AF-A0A8S3V4I3-F1
#
_entry.id   AF-A0A8S3V4I3-F1
#
_cell.length_a   1.000
_cell.length_b   1.000
_cell.length_c   1.000
_cell.angle_alpha   90.00
_cell.angle_beta   90.00
_cell.angle_gamma   90.00
#
_symmetry.space_group_name_H-M   'P 1'
#
loop_
_entity.id
_entity.type
_entity.pdbx_description
1 polymer ?
#
loop_
_entity_poly.entity_id
_entity_poly.type
_entity_poly.pdbx_seq_one_letter_code
_entity_poly.pdbx_strand_id
1 'polypeptide(L)'
;MFRFCKEGSLVKVAQSLKENQDKSECCTILQWFLILTKNKSEIFLATPQHQGDETPVLSQVRTDSEEEKISFEFSKWFMCTLIGFLSEVEFEATYQNLCIDIIKQLFLILKWRNGYYYCTMLTEIVHIIADLVKANDRLYESNNHYSVDLKRFAVDLQTVNSSLVPPDKREEGIPQTIKSQVTLTINSIKICECLQLNAVKILQLASDDVTHVIAKSTCHVAWGSMCCHVEMGDLVMKKESLTVLDRLLIHSGLPTLDITKYFLSCVTALIELLCSGCEGGNKSEIIDLEEKTSQVIDNLIKANQKELNQNHLSISQIQHMLQQMTVVIVTYQMKKLATTNMKNSVMKLIVHCINRLNSSQLQGTVLKPVMESLTTALIKILGTSDNCQYLVAPLVKLVLIEMGTVNVKIESTPEQETSATQGSCKLALSQFKRKRKLDMDEKPKRRKVPKTLRLLCQKIQIQIDQLDKHLNQELAIPLLEGVQVGLETVLTCYNLCVCQDKTKTDFSYQVTEDMQSIDWWIQQKMLQQLNEGCIQSIVVKCNQWQQSAVTSCLLNILAICSNFLRLKDTCDLVTETLQNFLWILSLPWLPNDPSWYDLKPDHAKEIANVARNLSDKIEMSVKCRLLEGLALFPKDMSPKWRVHVFKQAFSDTDWQIRNTAMTSFPTLLLHLGPNANHLVHDLISPVIDDKSREVQLSLANNVGILACVVCRKAVLSNVFGFNLIIRKKRRNIDHMIEGYSYDVNETKLSDEQSNNASKSRPNLVDPNMFVPYLTLLSSDDTTIKKSIIESLKRMFGHIGVSSTIVSMLDTALDVC
;
A
#
# COMPACT_ATOMS: atom_id res chain seq x y z
N MET A 1 21.03 -43.60 -2.46
CA MET A 1 20.95 -42.81 -1.21
C MET A 1 21.11 -43.68 0.04
N PHE A 2 20.20 -44.61 0.37
CA PHE A 2 20.38 -45.52 1.52
C PHE A 2 21.70 -46.32 1.50
N ARG A 3 22.12 -46.79 0.33
CA ARG A 3 23.43 -47.46 0.13
C ARG A 3 24.63 -46.53 0.35
N PHE A 4 24.47 -45.22 0.17
CA PHE A 4 25.51 -44.20 0.40
C PHE A 4 25.47 -43.67 1.85
N CYS A 5 24.29 -43.57 2.48
CA CYS A 5 24.15 -43.33 3.92
C CYS A 5 24.77 -44.48 4.75
N LYS A 6 24.87 -45.69 4.17
CA LYS A 6 25.57 -46.85 4.73
C LYS A 6 27.09 -46.63 4.92
N GLU A 7 27.69 -45.70 4.19
CA GLU A 7 29.13 -45.40 4.22
C GLU A 7 29.49 -44.11 4.99
N GLY A 8 28.50 -43.42 5.58
CA GLY A 8 28.74 -42.37 6.57
C GLY A 8 29.37 -41.06 6.07
N SER A 9 29.34 -40.75 4.77
CA SER A 9 29.88 -39.48 4.27
C SER A 9 28.88 -38.76 3.36
N LEU A 10 28.13 -37.80 3.95
CA LEU A 10 27.26 -36.86 3.22
C LEU A 10 28.06 -36.10 2.14
N VAL A 11 29.33 -35.79 2.42
CA VAL A 11 30.30 -35.18 1.51
C VAL A 11 30.47 -35.98 0.21
N LYS A 12 30.60 -37.31 0.27
CA LYS A 12 30.73 -38.16 -0.94
C LYS A 12 29.47 -38.13 -1.82
N VAL A 13 28.29 -37.99 -1.20
CA VAL A 13 27.02 -37.89 -1.93
C VAL A 13 26.88 -36.53 -2.60
N ALA A 14 27.22 -35.45 -1.88
CA ALA A 14 27.25 -34.11 -2.44
C ALA A 14 28.23 -34.00 -3.62
N GLN A 15 29.42 -34.60 -3.47
CA GLN A 15 30.43 -34.65 -4.53
C GLN A 15 29.97 -35.46 -5.76
N SER A 16 29.32 -36.61 -5.56
CA SER A 16 28.76 -37.42 -6.66
C SER A 16 27.64 -36.72 -7.43
N LEU A 17 26.81 -35.92 -6.75
CA LEU A 17 25.77 -35.08 -7.37
C LEU A 17 26.38 -33.96 -8.20
N LYS A 18 27.47 -33.35 -7.71
CA LYS A 18 28.22 -32.30 -8.40
C LYS A 18 28.91 -32.81 -9.68
N GLU A 19 29.53 -33.98 -9.62
CA GLU A 19 30.33 -34.54 -10.72
C GLU A 19 29.47 -35.11 -11.87
N ASN A 20 28.27 -35.63 -11.58
CA ASN A 20 27.45 -36.35 -12.57
C ASN A 20 26.11 -35.66 -12.94
N GLN A 21 25.78 -34.54 -12.31
CA GLN A 21 24.56 -33.74 -12.54
C GLN A 21 23.29 -34.62 -12.71
N ASP A 22 22.55 -34.47 -13.82
CA ASP A 22 21.30 -35.20 -14.12
C ASP A 22 21.48 -36.71 -14.29
N LYS A 23 22.71 -37.20 -14.47
CA LYS A 23 23.03 -38.64 -14.59
C LYS A 23 23.39 -39.29 -13.25
N SER A 24 23.42 -38.52 -12.17
CA SER A 24 23.69 -39.05 -10.83
C SER A 24 22.54 -39.94 -10.35
N GLU A 25 22.85 -41.16 -9.91
CA GLU A 25 21.89 -42.06 -9.25
C GLU A 25 21.21 -41.35 -8.06
N CYS A 26 21.92 -40.46 -7.37
CA CYS A 26 21.39 -39.70 -6.24
C CYS A 26 20.31 -38.68 -6.66
N CYS A 27 20.44 -38.05 -7.82
CA CYS A 27 19.45 -37.11 -8.36
C CYS A 27 18.16 -37.86 -8.73
N THR A 28 18.30 -38.99 -9.44
CA THR A 28 17.17 -39.87 -9.78
C THR A 28 16.45 -40.31 -8.50
N ILE A 29 17.17 -40.72 -7.45
CA ILE A 29 16.57 -41.14 -6.19
C ILE A 29 15.82 -40.00 -5.49
N LEU A 30 16.35 -38.76 -5.47
CA LEU A 30 15.63 -37.60 -4.92
C LEU A 30 14.33 -37.31 -5.68
N GLN A 31 14.37 -37.35 -7.02
CA GLN A 31 13.18 -37.18 -7.84
C GLN A 31 12.14 -38.28 -7.59
N TRP A 32 12.59 -39.53 -7.42
CA TRP A 32 11.73 -40.64 -7.02
C TRP A 32 11.09 -40.40 -5.65
N PHE A 33 11.83 -39.89 -4.66
CA PHE A 33 11.25 -39.53 -3.37
C PHE A 33 10.23 -38.40 -3.46
N LEU A 34 10.44 -37.41 -4.34
CA LEU A 34 9.43 -36.38 -4.60
C LEU A 34 8.16 -36.98 -5.20
N ILE A 35 8.27 -37.95 -6.10
CA ILE A 35 7.11 -38.66 -6.68
C ILE A 35 6.42 -39.52 -5.61
N LEU A 36 7.19 -40.22 -4.78
CA LEU A 36 6.65 -41.07 -3.71
C LEU A 36 5.93 -40.25 -2.64
N THR A 37 6.49 -39.12 -2.21
CA THR A 37 5.82 -38.21 -1.27
C THR A 37 4.51 -37.65 -1.84
N LYS A 38 4.43 -37.38 -3.15
CA LYS A 38 3.19 -36.92 -3.80
C LYS A 38 2.14 -38.02 -3.98
N ASN A 39 2.56 -39.23 -4.39
CA ASN A 39 1.64 -40.26 -4.89
C ASN A 39 1.42 -41.43 -3.93
N LYS A 40 2.30 -41.65 -2.95
CA LYS A 40 2.28 -42.77 -2.00
C LYS A 40 2.65 -42.32 -0.58
N SER A 41 1.83 -41.42 -0.02
CA SER A 41 2.07 -40.83 1.31
C SER A 41 2.01 -41.82 2.49
N GLU A 42 1.44 -43.02 2.26
CA GLU A 42 1.35 -44.12 3.24
C GLU A 42 2.71 -44.70 3.64
N ILE A 43 3.74 -44.50 2.82
CA ILE A 43 5.11 -44.94 3.13
C ILE A 43 5.71 -44.14 4.30
N PHE A 44 5.28 -42.87 4.47
CA PHE A 44 5.85 -41.95 5.46
C PHE A 44 5.03 -41.89 6.74
N LEU A 45 3.73 -42.17 6.68
CA LEU A 45 2.85 -42.29 7.84
C LEU A 45 1.83 -43.39 7.57
N ALA A 46 1.81 -44.40 8.45
CA ALA A 46 0.79 -45.44 8.43
C ALA A 46 -0.63 -44.85 8.54
N THR A 47 -1.59 -45.45 7.86
CA THR A 47 -3.00 -45.03 7.91
C THR A 47 -3.57 -45.43 9.27
N PRO A 48 -4.21 -44.52 10.04
CA PRO A 48 -4.84 -44.92 11.30
C PRO A 48 -5.90 -45.98 11.00
N GLN A 49 -5.77 -47.16 11.61
CA GLN A 49 -6.81 -48.18 11.52
C GLN A 49 -8.06 -47.64 12.23
N HIS A 50 -9.10 -47.30 11.46
CA HIS A 50 -10.42 -47.06 12.03
C HIS A 50 -10.93 -48.37 12.63
N GLN A 51 -10.73 -48.55 13.95
CA GLN A 51 -11.59 -49.45 14.70
C GLN A 51 -12.98 -48.81 14.70
N GLY A 52 -13.93 -49.48 14.05
CA GLY A 52 -15.25 -48.96 13.76
C GLY A 52 -16.18 -48.90 14.97
N ASP A 53 -15.91 -47.99 15.92
CA ASP A 53 -16.90 -47.61 16.93
C ASP A 53 -17.13 -46.11 16.94
N GLU A 54 -18.40 -45.74 16.74
CA GLU A 54 -18.91 -44.39 16.83
C GLU A 54 -18.83 -43.92 18.29
N THR A 55 -18.31 -42.70 18.49
CA THR A 55 -18.12 -41.93 19.75
C THR A 55 -16.89 -42.27 20.62
N PRO A 56 -15.81 -41.45 20.58
CA PRO A 56 -14.66 -41.62 21.47
C PRO A 56 -14.96 -41.08 22.87
N VAL A 57 -14.78 -41.93 23.88
CA VAL A 57 -14.79 -41.54 25.29
C VAL A 57 -13.48 -40.81 25.63
N LEU A 58 -13.55 -39.71 26.39
CA LEU A 58 -12.40 -38.87 26.83
C LEU A 58 -11.27 -39.64 27.54
N SER A 59 -11.48 -40.90 27.92
CA SER A 59 -10.46 -41.80 28.51
C SER A 59 -9.64 -42.59 27.50
N GLN A 60 -10.04 -42.63 26.21
CA GLN A 60 -9.24 -43.17 25.12
C GLN A 60 -8.34 -42.05 24.54
N VAL A 61 -7.38 -41.61 25.35
CA VAL A 61 -6.24 -40.84 24.82
C VAL A 61 -5.55 -41.74 23.79
N ARG A 62 -5.57 -41.34 22.51
CA ARG A 62 -4.98 -42.06 21.37
C ARG A 62 -3.69 -42.79 21.79
N THR A 63 -3.75 -44.11 21.91
CA THR A 63 -2.53 -44.93 21.98
C THR A 63 -2.02 -45.06 20.55
N ASP A 64 -1.02 -44.25 20.20
CA ASP A 64 -0.30 -44.33 18.92
C ASP A 64 0.02 -45.79 18.59
N SER A 65 -0.40 -46.27 17.42
CA SER A 65 -0.08 -47.62 16.96
C SER A 65 1.44 -47.76 16.78
N GLU A 66 1.98 -48.98 17.00
CA GLU A 66 3.42 -49.20 16.81
C GLU A 66 3.88 -48.86 15.39
N GLU A 67 3.02 -49.07 14.38
CA GLU A 67 3.31 -48.72 12.98
C GLU A 67 3.37 -47.21 12.73
N GLU A 68 2.51 -46.42 13.39
CA GLU A 68 2.57 -44.95 13.34
C GLU A 68 3.86 -44.41 13.96
N LYS A 69 4.32 -44.99 15.08
CA LYS A 69 5.60 -44.62 15.71
C LYS A 69 6.79 -44.97 14.83
N ILE A 70 6.80 -46.17 14.26
CA ILE A 70 7.87 -46.64 13.36
C ILE A 70 7.97 -45.74 12.11
N SER A 71 6.83 -45.44 11.48
CA SER A 71 6.79 -44.58 10.28
C SER A 71 7.16 -43.13 10.58
N PHE A 72 6.79 -42.61 11.76
CA PHE A 72 7.20 -41.28 12.20
C PHE A 72 8.71 -41.16 12.47
N GLU A 73 9.31 -42.11 13.18
CA GLU A 73 10.76 -42.12 13.42
C GLU A 73 11.55 -42.25 12.10
N PHE A 74 11.04 -43.03 11.13
CA PHE A 74 11.60 -43.06 9.78
C PHE A 74 11.51 -41.70 9.07
N SER A 75 10.34 -41.05 9.11
CA SER A 75 10.14 -39.70 8.53
C SER A 75 11.05 -38.65 9.16
N LYS A 76 11.25 -38.72 10.47
CA LYS A 76 12.17 -37.86 11.24
C LYS A 76 13.63 -38.08 10.83
N TRP A 77 14.06 -39.33 10.71
CA TRP A 77 15.41 -39.68 10.21
C TRP A 77 15.63 -39.21 8.77
N PHE A 78 14.63 -39.40 7.91
CA PHE A 78 14.69 -38.99 6.51
C PHE A 78 14.79 -37.47 6.37
N MET A 79 14.00 -36.70 7.14
CA MET A 79 14.13 -35.24 7.18
C MET A 79 15.50 -34.79 7.72
N CYS A 80 16.01 -35.42 8.78
CA CYS A 80 17.35 -35.13 9.30
C CYS A 80 18.44 -35.36 8.23
N THR A 81 18.29 -36.42 7.43
CA THR A 81 19.19 -36.72 6.31
C THR A 81 19.12 -35.64 5.22
N LEU A 82 17.92 -35.19 4.85
CA LEU A 82 17.73 -34.10 3.88
C LEU A 82 18.31 -32.78 4.38
N ILE A 83 18.10 -32.45 5.66
CA ILE A 83 18.69 -31.27 6.31
C ILE A 83 20.22 -31.37 6.31
N GLY A 84 20.78 -32.56 6.52
CA GLY A 84 22.22 -32.80 6.40
C GLY A 84 22.77 -32.46 5.02
N PHE A 85 22.08 -32.86 3.93
CA PHE A 85 22.48 -32.44 2.58
C PHE A 85 22.41 -30.92 2.39
N LEU A 86 21.46 -30.25 3.04
CA LEU A 86 21.32 -28.78 2.99
C LEU A 86 22.40 -28.03 3.78
N SER A 87 23.22 -28.71 4.59
CA SER A 87 24.37 -28.10 5.28
C SER A 87 25.65 -28.04 4.42
N GLU A 88 25.70 -28.76 3.30
CA GLU A 88 26.88 -28.81 2.44
C GLU A 88 26.98 -27.55 1.56
N VAL A 89 28.09 -26.81 1.68
CA VAL A 89 28.29 -25.49 1.05
C VAL A 89 28.38 -25.58 -0.49
N GLU A 90 28.86 -26.70 -1.02
CA GLU A 90 29.00 -26.92 -2.47
C GLU A 90 27.78 -27.58 -3.12
N PHE A 91 26.67 -27.69 -2.40
CA PHE A 91 25.44 -28.29 -2.91
C PHE A 91 24.72 -27.33 -3.87
N GLU A 92 24.58 -27.74 -5.13
CA GLU A 92 24.01 -26.88 -6.19
C GLU A 92 22.58 -26.43 -5.85
N ALA A 93 22.25 -25.17 -6.19
CA ALA A 93 20.97 -24.55 -5.84
C ALA A 93 19.74 -25.33 -6.34
N THR A 94 19.85 -26.01 -7.48
CA THR A 94 18.79 -26.86 -8.05
C THR A 94 18.46 -28.04 -7.12
N TYR A 95 19.47 -28.70 -6.55
CA TYR A 95 19.26 -29.82 -5.63
C TYR A 95 18.83 -29.35 -4.25
N GLN A 96 19.28 -28.17 -3.81
CA GLN A 96 18.77 -27.53 -2.58
C GLN A 96 17.25 -27.35 -2.65
N ASN A 97 16.76 -26.78 -3.77
CA ASN A 97 15.34 -26.57 -3.98
C ASN A 97 14.56 -27.90 -4.03
N LEU A 98 15.12 -28.93 -4.67
CA LEU A 98 14.50 -30.27 -4.71
C LEU A 98 14.36 -30.88 -3.29
N CYS A 99 15.40 -30.78 -2.45
CA CYS A 99 15.33 -31.23 -1.06
C CYS A 99 14.28 -30.45 -0.26
N ILE A 100 14.23 -29.13 -0.42
CA ILE A 100 13.22 -28.28 0.24
C ILE A 100 11.80 -28.66 -0.22
N ASP A 101 11.60 -28.98 -1.51
CA ASP A 101 10.31 -29.43 -2.04
C ASP A 101 9.89 -30.79 -1.47
N ILE A 102 10.81 -31.73 -1.28
CA ILE A 102 10.52 -33.01 -0.63
C ILE A 102 10.11 -32.77 0.82
N ILE A 103 10.85 -31.94 1.56
CA ILE A 103 10.54 -31.56 2.94
C ILE A 103 9.15 -30.89 3.02
N LYS A 104 8.82 -30.02 2.06
CA LYS A 104 7.49 -29.40 1.95
C LYS A 104 6.38 -30.45 1.85
N GLN A 105 6.55 -31.45 0.99
CA GLN A 105 5.55 -32.52 0.84
C GLN A 105 5.43 -33.35 2.12
N LEU A 106 6.54 -33.66 2.80
CA LEU A 106 6.51 -34.36 4.09
C LEU A 106 5.76 -33.57 5.15
N PHE A 107 5.99 -32.25 5.25
CA PHE A 107 5.24 -31.38 6.15
C PHE A 107 3.74 -31.39 5.83
N LEU A 108 3.35 -31.35 4.56
CA LEU A 108 1.94 -31.45 4.16
C LEU A 108 1.33 -32.80 4.58
N ILE A 109 2.03 -33.92 4.34
CA ILE A 109 1.57 -35.25 4.75
C ILE A 109 1.35 -35.31 6.26
N LEU A 110 2.33 -34.84 7.04
CA LEU A 110 2.26 -34.80 8.50
C LEU A 110 1.11 -33.91 8.96
N LYS A 111 0.95 -32.72 8.38
CA LYS A 111 -0.11 -31.76 8.73
C LYS A 111 -1.50 -32.37 8.60
N TRP A 112 -1.77 -33.09 7.51
CA TRP A 112 -3.10 -33.66 7.24
C TRP A 112 -3.35 -34.99 7.96
N ARG A 113 -2.32 -35.82 8.18
CA ARG A 113 -2.49 -37.15 8.79
C ARG A 113 -2.34 -37.16 10.31
N ASN A 114 -1.35 -36.46 10.85
CA ASN A 114 -1.09 -36.41 12.29
C ASN A 114 -0.55 -35.05 12.73
N GLY A 115 -1.47 -34.19 13.21
CA GLY A 115 -1.14 -32.85 13.68
C GLY A 115 -0.12 -32.83 14.82
N TYR A 116 -0.10 -33.82 15.72
CA TYR A 116 0.87 -33.87 16.83
C TYR A 116 2.30 -34.08 16.32
N TYR A 117 2.49 -35.00 15.37
CA TYR A 117 3.78 -35.23 14.72
C TYR A 117 4.24 -34.02 13.90
N TYR A 118 3.31 -33.35 13.23
CA TYR A 118 3.57 -32.07 12.57
C TYR A 118 4.03 -30.99 13.57
N CYS A 119 3.33 -30.81 14.70
CA CYS A 119 3.72 -29.87 15.77
C CYS A 119 5.15 -30.14 16.27
N THR A 120 5.47 -31.41 16.53
CA THR A 120 6.79 -31.83 17.03
C THR A 120 7.88 -31.51 16.01
N MET A 121 7.67 -31.86 14.73
CA MET A 121 8.65 -31.58 13.67
C MET A 121 8.87 -30.09 13.46
N LEU A 122 7.79 -29.30 13.44
CA LEU A 122 7.89 -27.86 13.27
C LEU A 122 8.59 -27.20 14.47
N THR A 123 8.34 -27.69 15.68
CA THR A 123 9.02 -27.26 16.91
C THR A 123 10.51 -27.57 16.86
N GLU A 124 10.91 -28.74 16.38
CA GLU A 124 12.33 -29.11 16.24
C GLU A 124 13.04 -28.20 15.22
N ILE A 125 12.39 -27.81 14.11
CA ILE A 125 12.98 -26.85 13.15
C ILE A 125 13.23 -25.49 13.79
N VAL A 126 12.25 -24.95 14.53
CA VAL A 126 12.42 -23.66 15.22
C VAL A 126 13.59 -23.70 16.20
N HIS A 127 13.74 -24.80 16.94
CA HIS A 127 14.87 -24.96 17.86
C HIS A 127 16.21 -25.19 17.14
N ILE A 128 16.24 -25.91 16.02
CA ILE A 128 17.46 -26.01 15.19
C ILE A 128 17.94 -24.62 14.81
N ILE A 129 17.03 -23.75 14.34
CA ILE A 129 17.40 -22.38 13.96
C ILE A 129 17.98 -21.63 15.17
N ALA A 130 17.36 -21.72 16.33
CA ALA A 130 17.85 -21.07 17.54
C ALA A 130 19.21 -21.62 18.02
N ASP A 131 19.42 -22.93 17.92
CA ASP A 131 20.68 -23.58 18.26
C ASP A 131 21.79 -23.18 17.26
N LEU A 132 21.46 -23.04 15.97
CA LEU A 132 22.36 -22.56 14.94
C LEU A 132 22.76 -21.09 15.15
N VAL A 133 21.84 -20.21 15.53
CA VAL A 133 22.16 -18.81 15.85
C VAL A 133 23.23 -18.75 16.95
N LYS A 134 23.01 -19.47 18.06
CA LYS A 134 23.98 -19.55 19.16
C LYS A 134 25.30 -20.19 18.76
N ALA A 135 25.26 -21.19 17.89
CA ALA A 135 26.47 -21.83 17.39
C ALA A 135 27.30 -20.86 16.54
N ASN A 136 26.63 -20.03 15.73
CA ASN A 136 27.29 -19.03 14.89
C ASN A 136 28.05 -18.00 15.74
N ASP A 137 27.41 -17.44 16.77
CA ASP A 137 28.06 -16.49 17.68
C ASP A 137 29.36 -17.06 18.28
N ARG A 138 29.29 -18.32 18.75
CA ARG A 138 30.47 -19.02 19.31
C ARG A 138 31.55 -19.32 18.27
N LEU A 139 31.17 -19.62 17.03
CA LEU A 139 32.11 -19.86 15.94
C LEU A 139 32.86 -18.59 15.56
N TYR A 140 32.19 -17.44 15.57
CA TYR A 140 32.81 -16.12 15.37
C TYR A 140 33.74 -15.76 16.54
N GLU A 141 33.34 -15.99 17.80
CA GLU A 141 34.20 -15.75 18.97
C GLU A 141 35.46 -16.62 18.99
N SER A 142 35.37 -17.85 18.48
CA SER A 142 36.44 -18.86 18.53
C SER A 142 37.26 -18.98 17.25
N ASN A 143 37.04 -18.13 16.23
CA ASN A 143 37.72 -18.18 14.93
C ASN A 143 37.71 -19.59 14.28
N ASN A 144 36.57 -20.28 14.25
CA ASN A 144 36.40 -21.64 13.71
C ASN A 144 37.14 -22.77 14.47
N HIS A 145 37.59 -22.57 15.72
CA HIS A 145 38.15 -23.65 16.53
C HIS A 145 37.09 -24.43 17.35
N TYR A 146 35.81 -24.12 17.15
CA TYR A 146 34.70 -24.72 17.86
C TYR A 146 33.91 -25.67 16.94
N SER A 147 33.53 -26.84 17.46
CA SER A 147 32.68 -27.80 16.75
C SER A 147 31.48 -28.14 17.63
N VAL A 148 30.28 -28.10 17.05
CA VAL A 148 29.02 -28.41 17.74
C VAL A 148 28.25 -29.45 16.98
N ASP A 149 27.85 -30.51 17.68
CA ASP A 149 26.92 -31.50 17.16
C ASP A 149 25.51 -31.13 17.61
N LEU A 150 24.63 -30.82 16.65
CA LEU A 150 23.23 -30.57 16.96
C LEU A 150 22.55 -31.90 17.32
N LYS A 151 22.09 -32.02 18.57
CA LYS A 151 21.40 -33.22 19.08
C LYS A 151 19.90 -33.26 18.75
N ARG A 152 19.40 -32.32 17.94
CA ARG A 152 18.01 -32.23 17.48
C ARG A 152 17.74 -33.31 16.44
N PHE A 153 16.49 -33.73 16.31
CA PHE A 153 16.12 -34.88 15.45
C PHE A 153 16.80 -36.20 15.86
N ALA A 154 17.13 -36.40 17.13
CA ALA A 154 17.60 -37.69 17.62
C ALA A 154 16.52 -38.77 17.39
N VAL A 155 16.92 -39.88 16.78
CA VAL A 155 16.05 -40.98 16.37
C VAL A 155 16.63 -42.28 16.90
N ASP A 156 15.76 -43.19 17.33
CA ASP A 156 16.18 -44.55 17.65
C ASP A 156 16.46 -45.34 16.37
N LEU A 157 17.73 -45.65 16.13
CA LEU A 157 18.18 -46.41 14.96
C LEU A 157 17.59 -47.82 14.92
N GLN A 158 17.23 -48.43 16.05
CA GLN A 158 16.60 -49.75 16.06
C GLN A 158 15.19 -49.69 15.47
N THR A 159 14.41 -48.68 15.89
CA THR A 159 13.08 -48.39 15.35
C THR A 159 13.10 -47.96 13.88
N VAL A 160 14.13 -47.25 13.42
CA VAL A 160 14.25 -46.94 11.97
C VAL A 160 14.60 -48.19 11.17
N ASN A 161 15.50 -49.04 11.66
CA ASN A 161 15.85 -50.25 10.94
C ASN A 161 14.66 -51.22 10.86
N SER A 162 13.76 -51.24 11.85
CA SER A 162 12.52 -52.04 11.78
C SER A 162 11.51 -51.50 10.76
N SER A 163 11.54 -50.21 10.42
CA SER A 163 10.73 -49.62 9.34
C SER A 163 11.12 -50.09 7.93
N LEU A 164 12.39 -50.49 7.76
CA LEU A 164 12.94 -50.91 6.46
C LEU A 164 12.78 -52.41 6.19
N VAL A 165 12.27 -53.16 7.18
CA VAL A 165 12.05 -54.61 7.10
C VAL A 165 10.55 -54.89 6.97
N PRO A 166 10.12 -55.78 6.04
CA PRO A 166 8.72 -56.18 5.92
C PRO A 166 8.16 -56.69 7.26
N PRO A 167 6.89 -56.40 7.59
CA PRO A 167 6.29 -56.78 8.88
C PRO A 167 6.44 -58.28 9.19
N ASP A 168 6.35 -59.13 8.16
CA ASP A 168 6.43 -60.59 8.25
C ASP A 168 7.83 -61.14 8.63
N LYS A 169 8.87 -60.28 8.67
CA LYS A 169 10.27 -60.68 8.93
C LYS A 169 10.92 -59.95 10.10
N ARG A 170 10.15 -59.23 10.93
CA ARG A 170 10.69 -58.41 12.03
C ARG A 170 11.23 -59.23 13.21
N GLU A 171 10.78 -60.47 13.39
CA GLU A 171 11.16 -61.34 14.52
C GLU A 171 12.48 -62.12 14.31
N GLU A 172 12.97 -62.25 13.07
CA GLU A 172 14.16 -63.09 12.74
C GLU A 172 15.53 -62.39 12.95
N GLY A 173 15.55 -61.28 13.69
CA GLY A 173 16.76 -60.51 13.94
C GLY A 173 17.03 -59.48 12.84
N ILE A 174 17.01 -58.20 13.24
CA ILE A 174 17.11 -57.05 12.34
C ILE A 174 18.52 -57.01 11.71
N PRO A 175 18.67 -57.16 10.38
CA PRO A 175 19.94 -56.84 9.73
C PRO A 175 20.22 -55.34 9.94
N GLN A 176 21.33 -55.00 10.60
CA GLN A 176 21.74 -53.60 10.79
C GLN A 176 22.02 -52.95 9.43
N THR A 177 21.00 -52.33 8.85
CA THR A 177 21.04 -51.81 7.48
C THR A 177 21.63 -50.40 7.49
N ILE A 178 21.32 -49.60 8.52
CA ILE A 178 21.89 -48.28 8.80
C ILE A 178 22.85 -48.39 10.00
N LYS A 179 24.13 -48.05 9.79
CA LYS A 179 25.20 -48.20 10.80
C LYS A 179 25.56 -46.92 11.57
N SER A 180 25.17 -45.75 11.09
CA SER A 180 25.53 -44.46 11.71
C SER A 180 24.35 -43.51 11.72
N GLN A 181 24.12 -42.85 12.86
CA GLN A 181 23.19 -41.73 12.97
C GLN A 181 23.70 -40.56 12.13
N VAL A 182 22.81 -39.85 11.43
CA VAL A 182 23.16 -38.59 10.78
C VAL A 182 23.33 -37.55 11.88
N THR A 183 24.58 -37.16 12.15
CA THR A 183 24.91 -36.09 13.09
C THR A 183 25.18 -34.81 12.31
N LEU A 184 24.39 -33.77 12.57
CA LEU A 184 24.63 -32.43 12.01
C LEU A 184 25.77 -31.77 12.81
N THR A 185 27.01 -31.98 12.34
CA THR A 185 28.22 -31.42 12.95
C THR A 185 28.55 -30.08 12.29
N ILE A 186 28.53 -29.00 13.06
CA ILE A 186 28.89 -27.67 12.58
C ILE A 186 30.34 -27.40 12.97
N ASN A 187 31.23 -27.35 11.97
CA ASN A 187 32.67 -27.15 12.14
C ASN A 187 33.19 -25.88 11.43
N SER A 188 32.32 -25.13 10.75
CA SER A 188 32.67 -23.92 10.00
C SER A 188 31.52 -22.93 9.99
N ILE A 189 31.84 -21.63 10.04
CA ILE A 189 30.89 -20.53 9.86
C ILE A 189 30.08 -20.69 8.56
N LYS A 190 30.73 -21.05 7.43
CA LYS A 190 30.03 -21.18 6.14
C LYS A 190 28.97 -22.27 6.13
N ILE A 191 29.25 -23.40 6.79
CA ILE A 191 28.30 -24.50 6.95
C ILE A 191 27.14 -24.06 7.85
N CYS A 192 27.44 -23.34 8.93
CA CYS A 192 26.43 -22.78 9.83
C CYS A 192 25.50 -21.82 9.09
N GLU A 193 26.03 -20.85 8.35
CA GLU A 193 25.27 -19.84 7.61
C GLU A 193 24.41 -20.46 6.49
N CYS A 194 24.98 -21.41 5.72
CA CYS A 194 24.24 -22.15 4.69
C CYS A 194 23.05 -22.92 5.29
N LEU A 195 23.29 -23.65 6.38
CA LEU A 195 22.27 -24.42 7.06
C LEU A 195 21.19 -23.52 7.69
N GLN A 196 21.58 -22.39 8.28
CA GLN A 196 20.63 -21.40 8.80
C GLN A 196 19.71 -20.88 7.70
N LEU A 197 20.26 -20.48 6.55
CA LEU A 197 19.48 -19.97 5.43
C LEU A 197 18.48 -21.02 4.92
N ASN A 198 18.93 -22.26 4.76
CA ASN A 198 18.07 -23.36 4.30
C ASN A 198 16.99 -23.73 5.35
N ALA A 199 17.33 -23.70 6.64
CA ALA A 199 16.36 -23.92 7.71
C ALA A 199 15.28 -22.81 7.75
N VAL A 200 15.66 -21.55 7.52
CA VAL A 200 14.70 -20.42 7.40
C VAL A 200 13.77 -20.62 6.20
N LYS A 201 14.30 -21.03 5.03
CA LYS A 201 13.48 -21.34 3.85
C LYS A 201 12.48 -22.46 4.12
N ILE A 202 12.88 -23.50 4.88
CA ILE A 202 11.95 -24.55 5.30
C ILE A 202 10.89 -23.99 6.23
N LEU A 203 11.28 -23.17 7.22
CA LEU A 203 10.33 -22.54 8.15
C LEU A 203 9.31 -21.65 7.44
N GLN A 204 9.69 -20.95 6.38
CA GLN A 204 8.77 -20.14 5.56
C GLN A 204 7.60 -20.96 5.02
N LEU A 205 7.83 -22.21 4.62
CA LEU A 205 6.79 -23.10 4.10
C LEU A 205 5.68 -23.40 5.11
N ALA A 206 6.01 -23.35 6.40
CA ALA A 206 5.12 -23.63 7.52
C ALA A 206 4.81 -22.39 8.37
N SER A 207 5.24 -21.20 7.93
CA SER A 207 5.18 -19.96 8.72
C SER A 207 3.76 -19.57 9.15
N ASP A 208 2.77 -19.81 8.29
CA ASP A 208 1.34 -19.58 8.61
C ASP A 208 0.86 -20.48 9.77
N ASP A 209 1.45 -21.66 9.96
CA ASP A 209 1.04 -22.62 11.00
C ASP A 209 1.78 -22.43 12.33
N VAL A 210 2.96 -21.80 12.32
CA VAL A 210 3.80 -21.59 13.52
C VAL A 210 3.01 -20.94 14.65
N THR A 211 2.09 -20.02 14.32
CA THR A 211 1.32 -19.26 15.30
C THR A 211 0.10 -20.01 15.82
N HIS A 212 -0.48 -20.92 15.03
CA HIS A 212 -1.73 -21.61 15.35
C HIS A 212 -1.51 -22.99 15.96
N VAL A 213 -0.42 -23.64 15.59
CA VAL A 213 -0.20 -25.08 15.82
C VAL A 213 0.84 -25.31 16.91
N ILE A 214 1.75 -24.37 17.13
CA ILE A 214 2.82 -24.49 18.12
C ILE A 214 2.48 -23.72 19.42
N ALA A 215 2.98 -24.21 20.55
CA ALA A 215 2.90 -23.51 21.83
C ALA A 215 3.45 -22.08 21.76
N LYS A 216 2.87 -21.15 22.54
CA LYS A 216 3.31 -19.74 22.59
C LYS A 216 4.80 -19.58 22.92
N SER A 217 5.36 -20.47 23.76
CA SER A 217 6.77 -20.45 24.18
C SER A 217 7.75 -20.60 23.02
N THR A 218 7.41 -21.40 22.03
CA THR A 218 8.26 -21.71 20.87
C THR A 218 8.10 -20.68 19.76
N CYS A 219 6.94 -20.02 19.66
CA CYS A 219 6.78 -18.83 18.83
C CYS A 219 7.75 -17.71 19.24
N HIS A 220 7.98 -17.51 20.55
CA HIS A 220 8.98 -16.55 21.05
C HIS A 220 10.40 -16.85 20.59
N VAL A 221 10.78 -18.13 20.53
CA VAL A 221 12.08 -18.56 20.02
C VAL A 221 12.22 -18.22 18.53
N ALA A 222 11.19 -18.50 17.73
CA ALA A 222 11.19 -18.15 16.31
C ALA A 222 11.37 -16.64 16.08
N TRP A 223 10.64 -15.81 16.82
CA TRP A 223 10.79 -14.36 16.77
C TRP A 223 12.22 -13.90 17.11
N GLY A 224 12.77 -14.37 18.23
CA GLY A 224 14.12 -14.00 18.66
C GLY A 224 15.18 -14.38 17.65
N SER A 225 15.10 -15.59 17.09
CA SER A 225 16.03 -16.06 16.05
C SER A 225 15.95 -15.24 14.78
N MET A 226 14.74 -14.92 14.29
CA MET A 226 14.59 -14.10 13.08
C MET A 226 15.11 -12.67 13.30
N CYS A 227 14.91 -12.08 14.48
CA CYS A 227 15.50 -10.78 14.82
C CYS A 227 17.02 -10.80 14.82
N CYS A 228 17.64 -11.86 15.34
CA CYS A 228 19.09 -12.03 15.32
C CYS A 228 19.64 -12.12 13.88
N HIS A 229 18.96 -12.86 12.99
CA HIS A 229 19.30 -12.86 11.57
C HIS A 229 19.16 -11.47 10.93
N VAL A 230 18.13 -10.70 11.30
CA VAL A 230 17.96 -9.32 10.81
C VAL A 230 19.08 -8.40 11.30
N GLU A 231 19.61 -8.63 12.49
CA GLU A 231 20.74 -7.87 13.04
C GLU A 231 22.06 -8.26 12.36
N MET A 232 22.42 -9.54 12.39
CA MET A 232 23.77 -10.02 12.09
C MET A 232 23.94 -10.65 10.69
N GLY A 233 22.85 -11.09 10.05
CA GLY A 233 22.90 -11.82 8.78
C GLY A 233 23.22 -10.94 7.57
N ASP A 234 23.60 -11.57 6.46
CA ASP A 234 23.79 -10.93 5.15
C ASP A 234 22.44 -10.48 4.51
N LEU A 235 22.48 -9.82 3.35
CA LEU A 235 21.28 -9.28 2.71
C LEU A 235 20.23 -10.36 2.40
N VAL A 236 20.69 -11.55 1.98
CA VAL A 236 19.81 -12.68 1.64
C VAL A 236 19.15 -13.22 2.91
N MET A 237 19.91 -13.44 3.97
CA MET A 237 19.41 -13.94 5.24
C MET A 237 18.45 -12.95 5.92
N LYS A 238 18.74 -11.64 5.86
CA LYS A 238 17.81 -10.59 6.30
C LYS A 238 16.49 -10.67 5.53
N LYS A 239 16.53 -10.78 4.20
CA LYS A 239 15.33 -10.89 3.33
C LYS A 239 14.47 -12.11 3.69
N GLU A 240 15.08 -13.29 3.79
CA GLU A 240 14.34 -14.52 4.07
C GLU A 240 13.75 -14.50 5.50
N SER A 241 14.48 -13.97 6.47
CA SER A 241 14.01 -13.82 7.85
C SER A 241 12.87 -12.80 7.98
N LEU A 242 12.92 -11.69 7.24
CA LEU A 242 11.82 -10.72 7.16
C LEU A 242 10.55 -11.33 6.59
N THR A 243 10.66 -12.27 5.64
CA THR A 243 9.49 -12.96 5.09
C THR A 243 8.79 -13.81 6.15
N VAL A 244 9.54 -14.46 7.05
CA VAL A 244 8.97 -15.18 8.20
C VAL A 244 8.34 -14.19 9.19
N LEU A 245 9.04 -13.12 9.54
CA LEU A 245 8.54 -12.08 10.46
C LEU A 245 7.23 -11.44 9.95
N ASP A 246 7.14 -11.20 8.65
CA ASP A 246 5.94 -10.66 8.00
C ASP A 246 4.73 -11.58 8.23
N ARG A 247 4.90 -12.88 8.05
CA ARG A 247 3.87 -13.90 8.30
C ARG A 247 3.51 -13.99 9.78
N LEU A 248 4.50 -13.99 10.66
CA LEU A 248 4.26 -13.97 12.11
C LEU A 248 3.45 -12.74 12.53
N LEU A 249 3.72 -11.56 11.97
CA LEU A 249 2.93 -10.34 12.23
C LEU A 249 1.47 -10.47 11.77
N ILE A 250 1.23 -11.06 10.61
CA ILE A 250 -0.12 -11.22 10.05
C ILE A 250 -0.96 -12.13 10.96
N HIS A 251 -0.40 -13.25 11.40
CA HIS A 251 -1.12 -14.31 12.11
C HIS A 251 -1.11 -14.18 13.64
N SER A 252 0.03 -13.85 14.25
CA SER A 252 0.15 -13.72 15.72
C SER A 252 0.01 -12.30 16.25
N GLY A 253 0.14 -11.29 15.39
CA GLY A 253 0.26 -9.90 15.83
C GLY A 253 1.63 -9.61 16.44
N LEU A 254 1.67 -8.74 17.45
CA LEU A 254 2.92 -8.34 18.11
C LEU A 254 3.41 -9.42 19.11
N PRO A 255 4.73 -9.68 19.18
CA PRO A 255 5.30 -10.64 20.12
C PRO A 255 5.20 -10.17 21.58
N THR A 256 5.71 -10.96 22.54
CA THR A 256 5.80 -10.53 23.95
C THR A 256 6.62 -9.26 24.11
N LEU A 257 6.42 -8.57 25.24
CA LEU A 257 7.03 -7.25 25.50
C LEU A 257 8.56 -7.24 25.36
N ASP A 258 9.25 -8.28 25.83
CA ASP A 258 10.72 -8.35 25.78
C ASP A 258 11.23 -8.47 24.35
N ILE A 259 10.62 -9.35 23.56
CA ILE A 259 10.97 -9.58 22.16
C ILE A 259 10.54 -8.41 21.29
N THR A 260 9.43 -7.75 21.62
CA THR A 260 8.95 -6.57 20.89
C THR A 260 10.01 -5.46 20.89
N LYS A 261 10.67 -5.21 22.03
CA LYS A 261 11.74 -4.20 22.10
C LYS A 261 12.90 -4.56 21.17
N TYR A 262 13.35 -5.81 21.19
CA TYR A 262 14.43 -6.28 20.34
C TYR A 262 14.05 -6.18 18.86
N PHE A 263 12.87 -6.69 18.49
CA PHE A 263 12.32 -6.60 17.14
C PHE A 263 12.26 -5.16 16.62
N LEU A 264 11.73 -4.22 17.41
CA LEU A 264 11.67 -2.82 17.02
C LEU A 264 13.07 -2.23 16.80
N SER A 265 14.04 -2.58 17.65
CA SER A 265 15.44 -2.16 17.48
C SER A 265 16.00 -2.64 16.15
N CYS A 266 15.83 -3.93 15.83
CA CYS A 266 16.27 -4.52 14.56
C CYS A 266 15.62 -3.84 13.35
N VAL A 267 14.30 -3.60 13.39
CA VAL A 267 13.58 -2.91 12.30
C VAL A 267 14.09 -1.48 12.14
N THR A 268 14.28 -0.73 13.23
CA THR A 268 14.78 0.64 13.14
C THR A 268 16.21 0.72 12.61
N ALA A 269 17.09 -0.19 13.05
CA ALA A 269 18.47 -0.28 12.55
C ALA A 269 18.51 -0.71 11.07
N LEU A 270 17.61 -1.60 10.65
CA LEU A 270 17.49 -1.98 9.24
C LEU A 270 17.03 -0.82 8.36
N ILE A 271 16.05 -0.02 8.82
CA ILE A 271 15.63 1.19 8.11
C ILE A 271 16.81 2.17 7.97
N GLU A 272 17.61 2.33 9.04
CA GLU A 272 18.81 3.16 9.00
C GLU A 272 19.83 2.66 7.97
N LEU A 273 20.13 1.36 7.99
CA LEU A 273 21.05 0.72 7.04
C LEU A 273 20.59 0.90 5.57
N LEU A 274 19.30 0.73 5.31
CA LEU A 274 18.74 0.96 3.97
C LEU A 274 18.81 2.44 3.57
N CYS A 275 18.53 3.37 4.51
CA CYS A 275 18.65 4.80 4.25
C CYS A 275 20.09 5.26 4.00
N SER A 276 21.08 4.60 4.59
CA SER A 276 22.51 4.84 4.32
C SER A 276 22.97 4.32 2.95
N GLY A 277 22.14 3.49 2.30
CA GLY A 277 22.29 3.00 0.94
C GLY A 277 23.04 1.68 0.79
N CYS A 278 23.25 0.94 1.88
CA CYS A 278 23.87 -0.40 1.90
C CYS A 278 25.11 -0.51 1.00
N GLU A 279 26.15 0.27 1.29
CA GLU A 279 27.37 0.34 0.47
C GLU A 279 28.02 -1.06 0.34
N GLY A 280 28.24 -1.51 -0.91
CA GLY A 280 28.81 -2.83 -1.23
C GLY A 280 27.79 -3.93 -1.55
N GLY A 281 26.48 -3.68 -1.36
CA GLY A 281 25.43 -4.64 -1.72
C GLY A 281 25.07 -4.64 -3.21
N ASN A 282 24.58 -5.78 -3.71
CA ASN A 282 24.02 -5.88 -5.05
C ASN A 282 22.71 -5.08 -5.14
N LYS A 283 22.56 -4.23 -6.17
CA LYS A 283 21.37 -3.36 -6.33
C LYS A 283 20.06 -4.14 -6.37
N SER A 284 20.05 -5.32 -6.99
CA SER A 284 18.84 -6.15 -7.08
C SER A 284 18.41 -6.70 -5.71
N GLU A 285 19.37 -7.16 -4.90
CA GLU A 285 19.13 -7.64 -3.54
C GLU A 285 18.70 -6.51 -2.59
N ILE A 286 19.24 -5.30 -2.76
CA ILE A 286 18.82 -4.13 -1.99
C ILE A 286 17.35 -3.78 -2.29
N ILE A 287 16.95 -3.78 -3.57
CA ILE A 287 15.55 -3.52 -3.96
C ILE A 287 14.61 -4.56 -3.34
N ASP A 288 14.98 -5.84 -3.43
CA ASP A 288 14.21 -6.93 -2.80
C ASP A 288 14.09 -6.76 -1.29
N LEU A 289 15.19 -6.40 -0.62
CA LEU A 289 15.23 -6.18 0.82
C LEU A 289 14.39 -4.96 1.22
N GLU A 290 14.42 -3.88 0.46
CA GLU A 290 13.56 -2.70 0.66
C GLU A 290 12.07 -3.07 0.55
N GLU A 291 11.69 -3.83 -0.48
CA GLU A 291 10.29 -4.27 -0.66
C GLU A 291 9.83 -5.15 0.52
N LYS A 292 10.65 -6.11 0.95
CA LYS A 292 10.33 -6.95 2.13
C LYS A 292 10.27 -6.17 3.43
N THR A 293 11.18 -5.24 3.63
CA THR A 293 11.16 -4.35 4.81
C THR A 293 9.89 -3.49 4.80
N SER A 294 9.48 -2.99 3.64
CA SER A 294 8.25 -2.20 3.49
C SER A 294 6.99 -3.00 3.87
N GLN A 295 6.93 -4.30 3.51
CA GLN A 295 5.83 -5.21 3.88
C GLN A 295 5.75 -5.40 5.40
N VAL A 296 6.89 -5.66 6.04
CA VAL A 296 6.98 -5.84 7.50
C VAL A 296 6.54 -4.56 8.23
N ILE A 297 6.95 -3.38 7.77
CA ILE A 297 6.51 -2.09 8.36
C ILE A 297 5.00 -1.91 8.23
N ASP A 298 4.43 -2.14 7.04
CA ASP A 298 2.98 -2.01 6.81
C ASP A 298 2.19 -3.01 7.68
N ASN A 299 2.69 -4.24 7.85
CA ASN A 299 2.04 -5.25 8.68
C ASN A 299 2.25 -5.01 10.19
N LEU A 300 3.36 -4.41 10.62
CA LEU A 300 3.57 -3.91 11.98
C LEU A 300 2.51 -2.86 12.34
N ILE A 301 2.25 -1.91 11.43
CA ILE A 301 1.22 -0.87 11.62
C ILE A 301 -0.16 -1.52 11.77
N LYS A 302 -0.52 -2.44 10.87
CA LYS A 302 -1.81 -3.17 10.94
C LYS A 302 -1.94 -4.00 12.20
N ALA A 303 -0.89 -4.71 12.60
CA ALA A 303 -0.88 -5.53 13.82
C ALA A 303 -1.13 -4.68 15.07
N ASN A 304 -0.57 -3.46 15.13
CA ASN A 304 -0.83 -2.53 16.23
C ASN A 304 -2.20 -1.85 16.16
N GLN A 305 -2.88 -1.87 15.00
CA GLN A 305 -4.21 -1.26 14.81
C GLN A 305 -5.38 -2.18 15.14
N LYS A 306 -5.21 -3.51 15.06
CA LYS A 306 -6.27 -4.47 15.37
C LYS A 306 -6.64 -4.41 16.87
N GLU A 307 -7.83 -3.93 17.18
CA GLU A 307 -8.32 -3.74 18.56
C GLU A 307 -8.43 -5.04 19.39
N LEU A 308 -8.51 -6.20 18.73
CA LEU A 308 -8.69 -7.51 19.37
C LEU A 308 -7.36 -8.21 19.73
N ASN A 309 -6.21 -7.57 19.51
CA ASN A 309 -4.91 -8.18 19.79
C ASN A 309 -4.52 -8.04 21.28
N GLN A 310 -3.90 -9.08 21.84
CA GLN A 310 -3.47 -9.10 23.25
C GLN A 310 -2.31 -8.13 23.53
N ASN A 311 -1.48 -7.87 22.52
CA ASN A 311 -0.28 -7.04 22.64
C ASN A 311 -0.38 -5.82 21.73
N HIS A 312 -0.11 -4.64 22.30
CA HIS A 312 0.00 -3.37 21.61
C HIS A 312 1.31 -2.68 21.97
N LEU A 313 1.78 -1.81 21.09
CA LEU A 313 2.96 -1.00 21.36
C LEU A 313 2.67 -0.02 22.50
N SER A 314 3.57 0.01 23.48
CA SER A 314 3.49 0.99 24.56
C SER A 314 3.76 2.41 24.03
N ILE A 315 3.26 3.42 24.75
CA ILE A 315 3.53 4.83 24.42
C ILE A 315 5.04 5.10 24.38
N SER A 316 5.82 4.55 25.32
CA SER A 316 7.28 4.72 25.35
C SER A 316 7.98 4.10 24.12
N GLN A 317 7.53 2.94 23.65
CA GLN A 317 8.05 2.33 22.42
C GLN A 317 7.74 3.19 21.20
N ILE A 318 6.53 3.75 21.12
CA ILE A 318 6.12 4.64 20.02
C ILE A 318 6.96 5.94 20.02
N GLN A 319 7.21 6.52 21.19
CA GLN A 319 8.07 7.70 21.34
C GLN A 319 9.50 7.42 20.88
N HIS A 320 10.08 6.29 21.32
CA HIS A 320 11.42 5.90 20.92
C HIS A 320 11.54 5.68 19.40
N MET A 321 10.58 4.96 18.79
CA MET A 321 10.55 4.80 17.33
C MET A 321 10.49 6.15 16.60
N LEU A 322 9.63 7.06 17.05
CA LEU A 322 9.51 8.39 16.44
C LEU A 322 10.82 9.18 16.51
N GLN A 323 11.53 9.12 17.65
CA GLN A 323 12.85 9.74 17.82
C GLN A 323 13.88 9.14 16.87
N GLN A 324 14.02 7.82 16.84
CA GLN A 324 14.97 7.13 15.96
C GLN A 324 14.69 7.43 14.49
N MET A 325 13.43 7.34 14.05
CA MET A 325 13.05 7.64 12.66
C MET A 325 13.31 9.11 12.30
N THR A 326 13.14 10.02 13.25
CA THR A 326 13.50 11.44 13.01
C THR A 326 15.00 11.61 12.81
N VAL A 327 15.83 10.96 13.63
CA VAL A 327 17.30 10.98 13.47
C VAL A 327 17.69 10.44 12.10
N VAL A 328 17.16 9.27 11.71
CA VAL A 328 17.43 8.66 10.39
C VAL A 328 17.04 9.60 9.25
N ILE A 329 15.87 10.23 9.31
CA ILE A 329 15.42 11.16 8.24
C ILE A 329 16.29 12.41 8.16
N VAL A 330 16.66 12.98 9.31
CA VAL A 330 17.52 14.17 9.38
C VAL A 330 18.90 13.87 8.78
N THR A 331 19.48 12.72 9.12
CA THR A 331 20.80 12.30 8.66
C THR A 331 20.83 11.95 7.18
N TYR A 332 19.93 11.08 6.71
CA TYR A 332 20.03 10.46 5.38
C TYR A 332 19.09 11.06 4.33
N GLN A 333 18.04 11.79 4.73
CA GLN A 333 17.03 12.39 3.83
C GLN A 333 16.36 11.40 2.85
N MET A 334 16.48 10.08 3.08
CA MET A 334 15.92 9.00 2.26
C MET A 334 16.29 9.06 0.76
N LYS A 335 17.39 9.74 0.40
CA LYS A 335 17.79 9.92 -1.00
C LYS A 335 18.28 8.64 -1.66
N LYS A 336 18.98 7.80 -0.89
CA LYS A 336 19.57 6.54 -1.38
C LYS A 336 18.57 5.38 -1.45
N LEU A 337 17.34 5.53 -0.96
CA LEU A 337 16.30 4.50 -1.07
C LEU A 337 15.82 4.37 -2.52
N ALA A 338 15.84 3.15 -3.05
CA ALA A 338 15.51 2.86 -4.43
C ALA A 338 13.99 2.77 -4.68
N THR A 339 13.25 2.21 -3.74
CA THR A 339 11.83 1.88 -3.89
C THR A 339 10.91 2.95 -3.30
N THR A 340 9.85 3.28 -4.02
CA THR A 340 8.80 4.17 -3.52
C THR A 340 7.99 3.52 -2.39
N ASN A 341 7.95 2.19 -2.33
CA ASN A 341 7.20 1.43 -1.33
C ASN A 341 7.83 1.57 0.05
N MET A 342 9.16 1.50 0.11
CA MET A 342 9.89 1.73 1.34
C MET A 342 9.70 3.17 1.85
N LYS A 343 9.87 4.18 0.98
CA LYS A 343 9.63 5.60 1.34
C LYS A 343 8.22 5.82 1.90
N ASN A 344 7.19 5.26 1.25
CA ASN A 344 5.81 5.32 1.73
C ASN A 344 5.62 4.64 3.09
N SER A 345 6.19 3.45 3.29
CA SER A 345 6.01 2.68 4.52
C SER A 345 6.68 3.35 5.72
N VAL A 346 7.88 3.94 5.53
CA VAL A 346 8.54 4.75 6.57
C VAL A 346 7.68 5.97 6.94
N MET A 347 7.09 6.67 5.96
CA MET A 347 6.18 7.80 6.27
C MET A 347 4.90 7.35 6.96
N LYS A 348 4.30 6.22 6.56
CA LYS A 348 3.13 5.66 7.24
C LYS A 348 3.45 5.28 8.69
N LEU A 349 4.64 4.74 8.96
CA LEU A 349 5.10 4.42 10.31
C LEU A 349 5.16 5.68 11.17
N ILE A 350 5.72 6.76 10.64
CA ILE A 350 5.78 8.06 11.34
C ILE A 350 4.38 8.60 11.61
N VAL A 351 3.50 8.61 10.60
CA VAL A 351 2.10 9.05 10.77
C VAL A 351 1.38 8.20 11.81
N HIS A 352 1.61 6.88 11.82
CA HIS A 352 1.05 5.98 12.83
C HIS A 352 1.56 6.29 14.23
N CYS A 353 2.87 6.51 14.41
CA CYS A 353 3.44 6.92 15.69
C CYS A 353 2.83 8.25 16.17
N ILE A 354 2.72 9.23 15.28
CA ILE A 354 2.13 10.54 15.58
C ILE A 354 0.65 10.40 15.97
N ASN A 355 -0.14 9.58 15.27
CA ASN A 355 -1.56 9.40 15.54
C ASN A 355 -1.84 8.72 16.89
N ARG A 356 -0.92 7.90 17.38
CA ARG A 356 -1.06 7.19 18.66
C ARG A 356 -0.63 8.03 19.87
N LEU A 357 0.00 9.17 19.65
CA LEU A 357 0.43 10.09 20.70
C LEU A 357 -0.59 11.23 20.85
N ASN A 358 -0.89 11.59 22.10
CA ASN A 358 -1.79 12.71 22.38
C ASN A 358 -1.13 14.06 22.06
N SER A 359 -1.92 15.08 21.77
CA SER A 359 -1.43 16.44 21.47
C SER A 359 -0.55 17.02 22.59
N SER A 360 -0.86 16.73 23.86
CA SER A 360 -0.06 17.13 25.01
C SER A 360 1.33 16.47 25.05
N GLN A 361 1.43 15.19 24.65
CA GLN A 361 2.69 14.45 24.61
C GLN A 361 3.59 14.96 23.48
N LEU A 362 3.02 15.20 22.30
CA LEU A 362 3.74 15.73 21.14
C LEU A 362 4.30 17.14 21.38
N GLN A 363 3.61 17.94 22.19
CA GLN A 363 4.05 19.29 22.59
C GLN A 363 4.91 19.30 23.87
N GLY A 364 5.18 18.13 24.45
CA GLY A 364 6.05 18.00 25.61
C GLY A 364 7.50 18.40 25.29
N THR A 365 8.28 18.65 26.34
CA THR A 365 9.68 19.07 26.26
C THR A 365 10.56 18.10 25.45
N VAL A 366 10.24 16.82 25.48
CA VAL A 366 11.00 15.76 24.82
C VAL A 366 10.68 15.65 23.32
N LEU A 367 9.40 15.67 22.93
CA LEU A 367 8.99 15.40 21.55
C LEU A 367 8.87 16.67 20.69
N LYS A 368 8.63 17.84 21.29
CA LYS A 368 8.57 19.08 20.53
C LYS A 368 9.82 19.35 19.66
N PRO A 369 11.07 19.25 20.16
CA PRO A 369 12.25 19.44 19.30
C PRO A 369 12.37 18.36 18.22
N VAL A 370 11.93 17.13 18.51
CA VAL A 370 11.89 16.02 17.54
C VAL A 370 10.93 16.37 16.40
N MET A 371 9.73 16.84 16.71
CA MET A 371 8.74 17.25 15.71
C MET A 371 9.22 18.44 14.87
N GLU A 372 9.87 19.42 15.47
CA GLU A 372 10.44 20.57 14.74
C GLU A 372 11.58 20.15 13.79
N SER A 373 12.44 19.23 14.23
CA SER A 373 13.51 18.65 13.43
C SER A 373 12.95 17.84 12.27
N LEU A 374 11.95 16.99 12.54
CA LEU A 374 11.24 16.19 11.54
C LEU A 374 10.59 17.09 10.49
N THR A 375 9.83 18.11 10.89
CA THR A 375 9.23 19.09 9.98
C THR A 375 10.28 19.71 9.06
N THR A 376 11.39 20.19 9.63
CA THR A 376 12.45 20.85 8.86
C THR A 376 13.09 19.88 7.86
N ALA A 377 13.32 18.63 8.25
CA ALA A 377 13.87 17.61 7.38
C ALA A 377 12.92 17.23 6.23
N LEU A 378 11.63 17.01 6.52
CA LEU A 378 10.63 16.68 5.49
C LEU A 378 10.45 17.82 4.47
N ILE A 379 10.40 19.08 4.93
CA ILE A 379 10.32 20.25 4.03
C ILE A 379 11.59 20.38 3.17
N LYS A 380 12.77 20.00 3.69
CA LYS A 380 14.02 20.03 2.92
C LYS A 380 14.03 19.02 1.78
N ILE A 381 13.36 17.87 1.94
CA ILE A 381 13.25 16.83 0.90
C ILE A 381 12.36 17.30 -0.27
N LEU A 382 11.42 18.21 -0.04
CA LEU A 382 10.56 18.74 -1.10
C LEU A 382 11.40 19.31 -2.25
N GLY A 383 11.09 18.82 -3.44
CA GLY A 383 11.71 19.13 -4.72
C GLY A 383 13.18 18.75 -4.84
N THR A 384 13.58 17.63 -4.23
CA THR A 384 14.89 17.01 -4.42
C THR A 384 14.86 15.73 -5.25
N SER A 385 13.67 15.19 -5.56
CA SER A 385 13.49 13.96 -6.33
C SER A 385 12.16 13.96 -7.08
N ASP A 386 12.06 13.16 -8.15
CA ASP A 386 10.90 13.03 -9.07
C ASP A 386 9.75 12.10 -8.55
N ASN A 387 9.73 11.80 -7.25
CA ASN A 387 8.56 11.22 -6.60
C ASN A 387 8.49 11.58 -5.10
N CYS A 388 7.83 12.68 -4.73
CA CYS A 388 7.73 13.22 -3.37
C CYS A 388 6.35 13.01 -2.71
N GLN A 389 5.41 12.33 -3.38
CA GLN A 389 4.01 12.20 -2.91
C GLN A 389 3.88 11.57 -1.51
N TYR A 390 4.84 10.76 -1.09
CA TYR A 390 4.87 10.15 0.24
C TYR A 390 4.91 11.17 1.39
N LEU A 391 5.32 12.42 1.12
CA LEU A 391 5.44 13.49 2.11
C LEU A 391 4.11 14.15 2.50
N VAL A 392 3.05 14.01 1.68
CA VAL A 392 1.77 14.71 1.93
C VAL A 392 1.17 14.31 3.28
N ALA A 393 1.00 13.02 3.54
CA ALA A 393 0.36 12.52 4.76
C ALA A 393 1.06 12.98 6.07
N PRO A 394 2.40 12.82 6.22
CA PRO A 394 3.09 13.30 7.42
C PRO A 394 3.07 14.83 7.55
N LEU A 395 3.25 15.59 6.47
CA LEU A 395 3.21 17.05 6.54
C LEU A 395 1.82 17.59 6.92
N VAL A 396 0.75 17.03 6.34
CA VAL A 396 -0.63 17.37 6.72
C VAL A 396 -0.83 17.12 8.22
N LYS A 397 -0.40 15.97 8.73
CA LYS A 397 -0.56 15.64 10.15
C LYS A 397 0.19 16.61 11.06
N LEU A 398 1.42 17.00 10.69
CA LEU A 398 2.23 17.96 11.42
C LEU A 398 1.57 19.34 11.51
N VAL A 399 1.01 19.84 10.38
CA VAL A 399 0.26 21.09 10.36
C VAL A 399 -0.97 21.01 11.28
N LEU A 400 -1.77 19.94 11.18
CA LEU A 400 -2.98 19.78 11.98
C LEU A 400 -2.70 19.71 13.50
N ILE A 401 -1.56 19.15 13.91
CA ILE A 401 -1.14 19.13 15.32
C ILE A 401 -0.82 20.54 15.83
N GLU A 402 -0.07 21.33 15.04
CA GLU A 402 0.19 22.72 15.41
C GLU A 402 -1.14 23.51 15.50
N MET A 403 -2.06 23.30 14.55
CA MET A 403 -3.38 23.97 14.55
C MET A 403 -4.23 23.65 15.77
N GLY A 404 -4.34 22.37 16.15
CA GLY A 404 -5.06 21.98 17.36
C GLY A 404 -4.51 22.65 18.63
N THR A 405 -3.20 22.91 18.69
CA THR A 405 -2.55 23.53 19.85
C THR A 405 -2.66 25.05 19.89
N VAL A 406 -2.74 25.70 18.72
CA VAL A 406 -2.98 27.15 18.62
C VAL A 406 -4.37 27.49 19.16
N ASN A 407 -5.35 26.62 18.95
CA ASN A 407 -6.72 26.82 19.43
C ASN A 407 -6.88 26.50 20.92
N VAL A 408 -6.25 25.43 21.43
CA VAL A 408 -6.33 25.07 22.87
C VAL A 408 -5.63 26.09 23.77
N LYS A 409 -4.54 26.73 23.32
CA LYS A 409 -3.83 27.77 24.11
C LYS A 409 -4.63 29.06 24.32
N ILE A 410 -5.73 29.27 23.60
CA ILE A 410 -6.56 30.49 23.71
C ILE A 410 -7.61 30.34 24.84
N GLU A 411 -7.92 29.12 25.28
CA GLU A 411 -8.80 28.90 26.43
C GLU A 411 -8.07 28.93 27.80
N SER A 412 -6.74 29.12 27.81
CA SER A 412 -5.96 29.12 29.06
C SER A 412 -5.17 30.41 29.28
N THR A 413 -5.68 31.30 30.14
CA THR A 413 -4.86 32.22 30.97
C THR A 413 -5.65 32.64 32.22
N PRO A 414 -5.02 32.97 33.38
CA PRO A 414 -3.68 32.61 33.87
C PRO A 414 -3.71 31.95 35.27
N GLU A 415 -2.60 31.32 35.63
CA GLU A 415 -2.31 30.72 36.95
C GLU A 415 -2.20 31.78 38.06
N GLN A 416 -2.57 31.40 39.29
CA GLN A 416 -1.78 31.76 40.47
C GLN A 416 -1.60 30.51 41.36
N GLU A 417 -0.33 30.10 41.50
CA GLU A 417 0.36 29.69 42.73
C GLU A 417 -0.50 29.77 44.01
N THR A 418 -0.57 28.83 44.95
CA THR A 418 0.36 27.77 45.39
C THR A 418 -0.31 26.83 46.41
N SER A 419 0.29 25.64 46.56
CA SER A 419 0.42 24.77 47.75
C SER A 419 -0.76 23.89 48.26
N ALA A 420 -0.34 22.70 48.70
CA ALA A 420 -1.11 21.58 49.25
C ALA A 420 -2.01 21.98 50.44
N THR A 421 -3.18 21.39 50.70
CA THR A 421 -3.38 20.02 51.22
C THR A 421 -4.88 19.67 51.26
N GLN A 422 -5.15 18.35 51.32
CA GLN A 422 -6.41 17.60 51.38
C GLN A 422 -7.69 18.24 51.99
N GLY A 423 -8.84 17.89 51.41
CA GLY A 423 -10.02 17.49 52.18
C GLY A 423 -11.37 18.14 51.87
N SER A 424 -12.30 17.31 51.36
CA SER A 424 -13.76 17.33 51.59
C SER A 424 -14.69 18.28 50.81
N CYS A 425 -15.71 17.66 50.21
CA CYS A 425 -16.94 18.24 49.67
C CYS A 425 -17.75 19.06 50.70
N LYS A 426 -18.38 20.17 50.25
CA LYS A 426 -19.84 20.40 50.26
C LYS A 426 -20.22 21.86 49.89
N LEU A 427 -21.16 21.95 48.96
CA LEU A 427 -22.31 22.87 48.83
C LEU A 427 -22.26 24.31 49.40
N ALA A 428 -22.54 25.23 48.46
CA ALA A 428 -23.36 26.44 48.56
C ALA A 428 -23.05 27.48 49.65
N LEU A 429 -22.63 28.67 49.22
CA LEU A 429 -23.33 29.92 49.57
C LEU A 429 -22.87 31.08 48.68
N SER A 430 -23.87 31.67 48.04
CA SER A 430 -23.88 32.92 47.28
C SER A 430 -23.43 34.14 48.09
N GLN A 431 -23.15 35.23 47.34
CA GLN A 431 -22.98 36.64 47.75
C GLN A 431 -21.50 37.00 48.01
N PHE A 432 -20.85 37.88 47.25
CA PHE A 432 -21.25 39.24 46.88
C PHE A 432 -20.71 39.65 45.51
N LYS A 433 -21.58 40.24 44.68
CA LYS A 433 -21.19 41.06 43.53
C LYS A 433 -20.73 42.43 44.03
N ARG A 434 -19.61 42.94 43.53
CA ARG A 434 -19.43 44.37 43.28
C ARG A 434 -18.85 44.60 41.90
N LYS A 435 -19.69 45.19 41.04
CA LYS A 435 -19.37 45.73 39.71
C LYS A 435 -18.30 46.83 39.83
N ARG A 436 -17.30 46.80 38.95
CA ARG A 436 -16.75 48.02 38.35
C ARG A 436 -16.68 47.85 36.82
N LYS A 437 -17.08 48.93 36.14
CA LYS A 437 -17.30 49.08 34.70
C LYS A 437 -15.99 49.19 33.93
N LEU A 438 -16.03 48.56 32.74
CA LEU A 438 -15.46 48.91 31.43
C LEU A 438 -14.61 50.19 31.30
N ASP A 439 -13.42 50.01 30.74
CA ASP A 439 -12.70 50.78 29.69
C ASP A 439 -11.27 50.21 29.62
N MET A 440 -10.55 49.99 28.51
CA MET A 440 -10.66 50.25 27.08
C MET A 440 -9.64 49.31 26.37
N ASP A 441 -9.95 48.93 25.12
CA ASP A 441 -9.05 48.55 24.03
C ASP A 441 -7.80 47.67 24.30
N GLU A 442 -8.00 46.35 24.36
CA GLU A 442 -6.97 45.40 23.92
C GLU A 442 -7.12 45.15 22.41
N LYS A 443 -6.23 45.75 21.60
CA LYS A 443 -6.05 45.39 20.19
C LYS A 443 -5.86 43.86 20.07
N PRO A 444 -6.53 43.17 19.13
CA PRO A 444 -6.36 41.73 18.95
C PRO A 444 -4.91 41.45 18.56
N LYS A 445 -4.16 40.76 19.43
CA LYS A 445 -2.81 40.25 19.11
C LYS A 445 -2.93 39.40 17.83
N ARG A 446 -2.30 39.84 16.74
CA ARG A 446 -2.21 39.09 15.47
C ARG A 446 -1.85 37.63 15.75
N ARG A 447 -2.80 36.74 15.46
CA ARG A 447 -2.67 35.29 15.70
C ARG A 447 -1.63 34.70 14.75
N LYS A 448 -0.73 33.87 15.27
CA LYS A 448 0.45 33.40 14.54
C LYS A 448 0.09 32.18 13.66
N VAL A 449 0.31 32.31 12.36
CA VAL A 449 0.29 31.18 11.40
C VAL A 449 1.23 30.07 11.90
N PRO A 450 0.84 28.79 11.81
CA PRO A 450 1.68 27.65 12.21
C PRO A 450 3.08 27.73 11.60
N LYS A 451 4.08 27.33 12.38
CA LYS A 451 5.48 27.37 11.93
C LYS A 451 5.67 26.44 10.75
N THR A 452 5.07 25.24 10.78
CA THR A 452 5.12 24.27 9.70
C THR A 452 4.51 24.82 8.41
N LEU A 453 3.31 25.39 8.48
CA LEU A 453 2.64 26.00 7.32
C LEU A 453 3.47 27.15 6.72
N ARG A 454 4.03 28.02 7.58
CA ARG A 454 4.90 29.12 7.14
C ARG A 454 6.16 28.63 6.43
N LEU A 455 6.84 27.62 6.99
CA LEU A 455 8.04 27.03 6.38
C LEU A 455 7.71 26.35 5.04
N LEU A 456 6.56 25.70 4.95
CA LEU A 456 6.08 25.07 3.72
C LEU A 456 5.82 26.10 2.63
N CYS A 457 5.05 27.16 2.92
CA CYS A 457 4.79 28.24 1.96
C CYS A 457 6.08 28.96 1.54
N GLN A 458 7.02 29.17 2.46
CA GLN A 458 8.34 29.72 2.11
C GLN A 458 9.12 28.79 1.16
N LYS A 459 9.10 27.48 1.40
CA LYS A 459 9.76 26.50 0.53
C LYS A 459 9.14 26.48 -0.87
N ILE A 460 7.80 26.49 -0.96
CA ILE A 460 7.08 26.58 -2.24
C ILE A 460 7.47 27.85 -2.99
N GLN A 461 7.48 29.01 -2.32
CA GLN A 461 7.88 30.27 -2.95
C GLN A 461 9.31 30.21 -3.50
N ILE A 462 10.26 29.68 -2.73
CA ILE A 462 11.66 29.54 -3.16
C ILE A 462 11.76 28.66 -4.42
N GLN A 463 10.96 27.59 -4.49
CA GLN A 463 10.95 26.69 -5.65
C GLN A 463 10.34 27.36 -6.88
N ILE A 464 9.26 28.14 -6.72
CA ILE A 464 8.67 28.94 -7.79
C ILE A 464 9.71 29.94 -8.32
N ASP A 465 10.36 30.70 -7.43
CA ASP A 465 11.40 31.66 -7.82
C ASP A 465 12.60 31.01 -8.54
N GLN A 466 12.87 29.72 -8.27
CA GLN A 466 13.91 28.94 -8.92
C GLN A 466 13.50 28.45 -10.32
N LEU A 467 12.21 28.12 -10.53
CA LEU A 467 11.68 27.79 -11.85
C LEU A 467 11.86 28.98 -12.82
N ASP A 468 11.73 30.21 -12.33
CA ASP A 468 11.88 31.40 -13.16
C ASP A 468 13.33 31.64 -13.63
N LYS A 469 14.34 31.37 -12.78
CA LYS A 469 15.69 31.93 -12.97
C LYS A 469 16.61 31.13 -13.90
N HIS A 470 16.69 29.79 -13.87
CA HIS A 470 17.51 28.98 -14.79
C HIS A 470 17.02 27.53 -14.82
N LEU A 471 16.58 27.00 -15.97
CA LEU A 471 15.97 25.66 -16.05
C LEU A 471 16.71 24.73 -17.00
N ASN A 472 17.42 23.77 -16.42
CA ASN A 472 17.75 22.50 -17.08
C ASN A 472 16.68 21.46 -16.71
N GLN A 473 16.48 20.46 -17.57
CA GLN A 473 15.50 19.39 -17.39
C GLN A 473 15.59 18.72 -16.00
N GLU A 474 16.82 18.44 -15.53
CA GLU A 474 17.08 17.74 -14.26
C GLU A 474 16.70 18.53 -13.01
N LEU A 475 16.59 19.86 -13.10
CA LEU A 475 16.19 20.72 -11.98
C LEU A 475 14.70 21.04 -12.03
N ALA A 476 14.12 21.11 -13.23
CA ALA A 476 12.72 21.47 -13.45
C ALA A 476 11.73 20.50 -12.80
N ILE A 477 11.93 19.21 -13.04
CA ILE A 477 10.98 18.16 -12.67
C ILE A 477 10.90 18.02 -11.14
N PRO A 478 12.02 17.92 -10.39
CA PRO A 478 11.96 17.91 -8.93
C PRO A 478 11.30 19.18 -8.37
N LEU A 479 11.61 20.36 -8.91
CA LEU A 479 11.03 21.61 -8.40
C LEU A 479 9.51 21.67 -8.60
N LEU A 480 9.02 21.33 -9.80
CA LEU A 480 7.58 21.28 -10.09
C LEU A 480 6.86 20.28 -9.18
N GLU A 481 7.46 19.12 -8.94
CA GLU A 481 6.88 18.15 -8.03
C GLU A 481 6.88 18.63 -6.58
N GLY A 482 7.98 19.24 -6.12
CA GLY A 482 8.05 19.83 -4.78
C GLY A 482 6.95 20.86 -4.54
N VAL A 483 6.69 21.70 -5.54
CA VAL A 483 5.59 22.67 -5.52
C VAL A 483 4.24 21.98 -5.51
N GLN A 484 4.03 20.98 -6.37
CA GLN A 484 2.79 20.20 -6.43
C GLN A 484 2.45 19.52 -5.10
N VAL A 485 3.40 18.80 -4.50
CA VAL A 485 3.25 18.12 -3.20
C VAL A 485 3.04 19.11 -2.06
N GLY A 486 3.77 20.23 -2.08
CA GLY A 486 3.61 21.30 -1.11
C GLY A 486 2.22 21.94 -1.17
N LEU A 487 1.75 22.27 -2.37
CA LEU A 487 0.42 22.81 -2.60
C LEU A 487 -0.67 21.82 -2.18
N GLU A 488 -0.55 20.54 -2.57
CA GLU A 488 -1.50 19.50 -2.17
C GLU A 488 -1.58 19.38 -0.64
N THR A 489 -0.45 19.47 0.06
CA THR A 489 -0.39 19.45 1.52
C THR A 489 -1.19 20.60 2.13
N VAL A 490 -0.96 21.83 1.67
CA VAL A 490 -1.67 23.03 2.17
C VAL A 490 -3.18 22.92 1.93
N LEU A 491 -3.58 22.55 0.71
CA LEU A 491 -4.99 22.44 0.34
C LEU A 491 -5.71 21.30 1.03
N THR A 492 -5.01 20.20 1.28
CA THR A 492 -5.55 19.10 2.08
C THR A 492 -5.83 19.56 3.50
N CYS A 493 -4.93 20.32 4.12
CA CYS A 493 -5.18 20.91 5.44
C CYS A 493 -6.38 21.86 5.42
N TYR A 494 -6.47 22.72 4.41
CA TYR A 494 -7.61 23.62 4.22
C TYR A 494 -8.93 22.84 4.17
N ASN A 495 -9.03 21.83 3.31
CA ASN A 495 -10.25 21.02 3.14
C ASN A 495 -10.63 20.25 4.41
N LEU A 496 -9.65 19.69 5.13
CA LEU A 496 -9.89 18.96 6.38
C LEU A 496 -10.38 19.89 7.49
N CYS A 497 -9.90 21.13 7.54
CA CYS A 497 -10.34 22.09 8.53
C CYS A 497 -11.69 22.73 8.17
N VAL A 498 -11.85 23.20 6.93
CA VAL A 498 -12.94 24.11 6.53
C VAL A 498 -14.13 23.38 5.89
N CYS A 499 -13.88 22.34 5.10
CA CYS A 499 -14.88 21.74 4.22
C CYS A 499 -15.52 20.44 4.74
N GLN A 500 -15.10 19.89 5.87
CA GLN A 500 -15.71 18.68 6.43
C GLN A 500 -16.94 18.98 7.29
N ASP A 501 -18.02 18.22 7.07
CA ASP A 501 -19.15 18.14 7.99
C ASP A 501 -18.66 17.77 9.39
N LYS A 502 -19.01 18.60 10.37
CA LYS A 502 -18.61 18.52 11.79
C LYS A 502 -18.98 17.19 12.51
N THR A 503 -19.51 16.21 11.80
CA THR A 503 -20.19 15.03 12.37
C THR A 503 -19.42 13.72 12.24
N LYS A 504 -18.23 13.67 11.61
CA LYS A 504 -17.53 12.40 11.31
C LYS A 504 -16.06 12.27 11.74
N THR A 505 -15.49 13.24 12.44
CA THR A 505 -14.12 13.13 12.97
C THR A 505 -14.07 13.34 14.47
N ASP A 506 -13.35 12.46 15.19
CA ASP A 506 -13.08 12.55 16.63
C ASP A 506 -12.32 13.83 17.05
N PHE A 507 -11.91 14.65 16.08
CA PHE A 507 -11.28 15.95 16.28
C PHE A 507 -12.22 17.06 15.82
N SER A 508 -12.83 17.78 16.75
CA SER A 508 -13.54 19.04 16.48
C SER A 508 -12.52 20.18 16.43
N TYR A 509 -11.94 20.42 15.26
CA TYR A 509 -11.10 21.60 15.07
C TYR A 509 -11.99 22.85 15.07
N GLN A 510 -11.81 23.74 16.06
CA GLN A 510 -12.45 25.06 16.03
C GLN A 510 -11.80 25.91 14.92
N VAL A 511 -12.48 26.04 13.78
CA VAL A 511 -12.03 26.90 12.67
C VAL A 511 -12.35 28.34 13.02
N THR A 512 -11.36 29.23 13.00
CA THR A 512 -11.59 30.68 13.14
C THR A 512 -12.11 31.27 11.83
N GLU A 513 -12.82 32.40 11.88
CA GLU A 513 -13.32 33.11 10.68
C GLU A 513 -12.20 33.36 9.65
N ASP A 514 -11.01 33.77 10.07
CA ASP A 514 -9.85 33.99 9.18
C ASP A 514 -9.39 32.71 8.44
N MET A 515 -9.53 31.54 9.06
CA MET A 515 -9.10 30.25 8.48
C MET A 515 -10.04 29.75 7.39
N GLN A 516 -11.25 30.31 7.30
CA GLN A 516 -12.21 30.00 6.23
C GLN A 516 -11.75 30.61 4.90
N SER A 517 -11.01 31.73 4.97
CA SER A 517 -10.41 32.35 3.79
C SER A 517 -9.17 31.58 3.34
N ILE A 518 -9.09 31.29 2.04
CA ILE A 518 -7.94 30.65 1.41
C ILE A 518 -6.66 31.49 1.53
N ASP A 519 -6.80 32.82 1.59
CA ASP A 519 -5.67 33.77 1.66
C ASP A 519 -4.83 33.60 2.93
N TRP A 520 -5.42 33.04 3.99
CA TRP A 520 -4.72 32.71 5.21
C TRP A 520 -3.75 31.52 5.02
N TRP A 521 -4.10 30.58 4.14
CA TRP A 521 -3.35 29.36 3.87
C TRP A 521 -2.30 29.54 2.79
N ILE A 522 -2.64 30.24 1.72
CA ILE A 522 -1.74 30.51 0.59
C ILE A 522 -1.95 31.91 0.05
N GLN A 523 -0.85 32.63 -0.21
CA GLN A 523 -0.93 33.98 -0.73
C GLN A 523 -1.34 33.96 -2.22
N GLN A 524 -2.30 34.80 -2.61
CA GLN A 524 -2.74 34.92 -4.01
C GLN A 524 -1.59 35.19 -4.99
N LYS A 525 -0.62 36.02 -4.59
CA LYS A 525 0.58 36.30 -5.38
C LYS A 525 1.38 35.03 -5.71
N MET A 526 1.47 34.08 -4.78
CA MET A 526 2.16 32.80 -4.98
C MET A 526 1.43 31.96 -6.04
N LEU A 527 0.10 31.95 -6.03
CA LEU A 527 -0.71 31.24 -7.02
C LEU A 527 -0.53 31.83 -8.43
N GLN A 528 -0.46 33.16 -8.54
CA GLN A 528 -0.20 33.85 -9.82
C GLN A 528 1.20 33.52 -10.37
N GLN A 529 2.23 33.62 -9.53
CA GLN A 529 3.60 33.28 -9.93
C GLN A 529 3.75 31.80 -10.29
N LEU A 530 3.03 30.91 -9.62
CA LEU A 530 3.00 29.49 -9.97
C LEU A 530 2.44 29.26 -11.37
N ASN A 531 1.34 29.94 -11.72
CA ASN A 531 0.75 29.87 -13.06
C ASN A 531 1.77 30.33 -14.12
N GLU A 532 2.39 31.50 -13.91
CA GLU A 532 3.44 32.02 -14.79
C GLU A 532 4.62 31.06 -14.94
N GLY A 533 5.11 30.48 -13.83
CA GLY A 533 6.20 29.51 -13.84
C GLY A 533 5.86 28.21 -14.59
N CYS A 534 4.61 27.73 -14.51
CA CYS A 534 4.14 26.57 -15.28
C CYS A 534 4.12 26.89 -16.79
N ILE A 535 3.60 28.06 -17.16
CA ILE A 535 3.57 28.51 -18.56
C ILE A 535 4.99 28.63 -19.10
N GLN A 536 5.90 29.30 -18.37
CA GLN A 536 7.29 29.46 -18.78
C GLN A 536 8.01 28.11 -18.94
N SER A 537 7.76 27.16 -18.04
CA SER A 537 8.34 25.81 -18.11
C SER A 537 7.94 25.10 -19.41
N ILE A 538 6.70 25.25 -19.84
CA ILE A 538 6.19 24.67 -21.09
C ILE A 538 6.68 25.44 -22.32
N VAL A 539 6.41 26.75 -22.37
CA VAL A 539 6.56 27.57 -23.59
C VAL A 539 8.02 27.78 -23.96
N VAL A 540 8.87 28.03 -22.96
CA VAL A 540 10.27 28.41 -23.21
C VAL A 540 11.18 27.19 -23.22
N LYS A 541 10.88 26.16 -22.42
CA LYS A 541 11.88 25.16 -22.00
C LYS A 541 11.58 23.72 -22.44
N CYS A 542 10.31 23.31 -22.57
CA CYS A 542 9.96 21.93 -22.93
C CYS A 542 10.32 21.51 -24.37
N ASN A 543 10.51 22.45 -25.31
CA ASN A 543 10.81 22.12 -26.70
C ASN A 543 12.07 21.25 -26.85
N GLN A 544 13.07 21.44 -25.99
CA GLN A 544 14.36 20.74 -26.03
C GLN A 544 14.42 19.49 -25.14
N TRP A 545 13.36 19.21 -24.38
CA TRP A 545 13.37 18.10 -23.43
C TRP A 545 13.13 16.75 -24.10
N GLN A 546 13.62 15.71 -23.43
CA GLN A 546 13.33 14.33 -23.79
C GLN A 546 11.87 13.98 -23.48
N GLN A 547 11.33 12.98 -24.20
CA GLN A 547 9.95 12.53 -24.05
C GLN A 547 9.57 12.20 -22.60
N SER A 548 10.42 11.47 -21.87
CA SER A 548 10.18 11.12 -20.46
C SER A 548 10.05 12.34 -19.54
N ALA A 549 10.80 13.40 -19.80
CA ALA A 549 10.72 14.63 -19.02
C ALA A 549 9.50 15.48 -19.35
N VAL A 550 9.10 15.52 -20.62
CA VAL A 550 7.83 16.16 -21.02
C VAL A 550 6.66 15.45 -20.35
N THR A 551 6.67 14.11 -20.33
CA THR A 551 5.69 13.29 -19.61
C THR A 551 5.62 13.67 -18.12
N SER A 552 6.73 13.66 -17.39
CA SER A 552 6.76 14.01 -15.96
C SER A 552 6.31 15.46 -15.70
N CYS A 553 6.72 16.40 -16.55
CA CYS A 553 6.32 17.81 -16.44
C CYS A 553 4.81 18.00 -16.59
N LEU A 554 4.21 17.41 -17.63
CA LEU A 554 2.78 17.52 -17.88
C LEU A 554 1.95 16.86 -16.78
N LEU A 555 2.41 15.73 -16.23
CA LEU A 555 1.75 15.07 -15.10
C LEU A 555 1.80 15.93 -13.83
N ASN A 556 2.92 16.60 -13.55
CA ASN A 556 3.03 17.53 -12.42
C ASN A 556 2.14 18.77 -12.62
N ILE A 557 2.05 19.30 -13.84
CA ILE A 557 1.19 20.44 -14.14
C ILE A 557 -0.29 20.06 -14.05
N LEU A 558 -0.66 18.87 -14.52
CA LEU A 558 -2.01 18.34 -14.38
C LEU A 558 -2.39 18.17 -12.90
N ALA A 559 -1.48 17.70 -12.07
CA ALA A 559 -1.66 17.62 -10.62
C ALA A 559 -1.86 18.99 -9.96
N ILE A 560 -1.09 20.00 -10.37
CA ILE A 560 -1.26 21.39 -9.95
C ILE A 560 -2.64 21.88 -10.40
N CYS A 561 -3.03 21.67 -11.67
CA CYS A 561 -4.36 22.02 -12.18
C CYS A 561 -5.47 21.38 -11.34
N SER A 562 -5.36 20.09 -11.01
CA SER A 562 -6.32 19.40 -10.13
C SER A 562 -6.43 20.08 -8.77
N ASN A 563 -5.33 20.60 -8.20
CA ASN A 563 -5.35 21.37 -6.97
C ASN A 563 -6.06 22.73 -7.12
N PHE A 564 -5.88 23.43 -8.24
CA PHE A 564 -6.62 24.67 -8.53
C PHE A 564 -8.12 24.44 -8.76
N LEU A 565 -8.49 23.34 -9.42
CA LEU A 565 -9.90 22.97 -9.60
C LEU A 565 -10.61 22.74 -8.26
N ARG A 566 -9.90 22.25 -7.23
CA ARG A 566 -10.44 22.12 -5.86
C ARG A 566 -10.73 23.47 -5.20
N LEU A 567 -10.09 24.55 -5.64
CA LEU A 567 -10.25 25.89 -5.08
C LEU A 567 -11.33 26.73 -5.75
N LYS A 568 -11.95 26.27 -6.84
CA LYS A 568 -12.81 27.12 -7.69
C LYS A 568 -13.93 27.82 -6.91
N ASP A 569 -14.52 27.13 -5.93
CA ASP A 569 -15.70 27.64 -5.19
C ASP A 569 -15.28 28.56 -4.02
N THR A 570 -13.97 28.73 -3.82
CA THR A 570 -13.38 29.43 -2.65
C THR A 570 -12.48 30.61 -3.02
N CYS A 571 -12.11 30.75 -4.31
CA CYS A 571 -11.18 31.78 -4.77
C CYS A 571 -11.51 32.27 -6.18
N ASP A 572 -11.87 33.55 -6.32
CA ASP A 572 -12.23 34.15 -7.62
C ASP A 572 -11.04 34.30 -8.58
N LEU A 573 -9.81 34.33 -8.06
CA LEU A 573 -8.54 34.44 -8.80
C LEU A 573 -8.26 33.26 -9.75
N VAL A 574 -9.08 32.22 -9.66
CA VAL A 574 -8.91 30.93 -10.32
C VAL A 574 -9.33 30.97 -11.80
N THR A 575 -10.16 31.92 -12.24
CA THR A 575 -10.73 31.92 -13.60
C THR A 575 -9.68 32.10 -14.71
N GLU A 576 -8.83 33.13 -14.62
CA GLU A 576 -7.76 33.38 -15.60
C GLU A 576 -6.66 32.30 -15.54
N THR A 577 -6.38 31.80 -14.33
CA THR A 577 -5.43 30.72 -14.11
C THR A 577 -5.92 29.38 -14.69
N LEU A 578 -7.21 29.07 -14.53
CA LEU A 578 -7.81 27.87 -15.14
C LEU A 578 -7.82 27.96 -16.67
N GLN A 579 -8.05 29.14 -17.25
CA GLN A 579 -7.97 29.31 -18.70
C GLN A 579 -6.56 28.95 -19.22
N ASN A 580 -5.52 29.27 -18.45
CA ASN A 580 -4.15 28.89 -18.77
C ASN A 580 -3.91 27.38 -18.70
N PHE A 581 -4.35 26.73 -17.62
CA PHE A 581 -4.29 25.28 -17.55
C PHE A 581 -5.10 24.59 -18.65
N LEU A 582 -6.23 25.16 -19.07
CA LEU A 582 -7.09 24.57 -20.09
C LEU A 582 -6.38 24.43 -21.44
N TRP A 583 -5.65 25.46 -21.90
CA TRP A 583 -4.88 25.33 -23.15
C TRP A 583 -3.66 24.40 -22.96
N ILE A 584 -3.02 24.39 -21.79
CA ILE A 584 -1.92 23.48 -21.48
C ILE A 584 -2.37 22.01 -21.59
N LEU A 585 -3.50 21.66 -20.98
CA LEU A 585 -4.04 20.30 -21.07
C LEU A 585 -4.53 19.98 -22.50
N SER A 586 -4.84 20.99 -23.30
CA SER A 586 -5.26 20.84 -24.70
C SER A 586 -4.11 20.66 -25.70
N LEU A 587 -2.84 20.74 -25.25
CA LEU A 587 -1.66 20.69 -26.13
C LEU A 587 -1.69 19.59 -27.21
N PRO A 588 -2.15 18.34 -26.94
CA PRO A 588 -2.22 17.30 -27.97
C PRO A 588 -3.19 17.62 -29.13
N TRP A 589 -4.24 18.40 -28.90
CA TRP A 589 -5.32 18.65 -29.87
C TRP A 589 -5.24 20.03 -30.53
N LEU A 590 -4.50 20.98 -29.94
CA LEU A 590 -4.32 22.32 -30.52
C LEU A 590 -3.80 22.35 -31.97
N PRO A 591 -2.89 21.45 -32.41
CA PRO A 591 -2.42 21.44 -33.80
C PRO A 591 -3.48 21.02 -34.81
N ASN A 592 -4.54 20.34 -34.37
CA ASN A 592 -5.54 19.73 -35.26
C ASN A 592 -6.49 20.77 -35.87
N ASP A 593 -6.79 21.84 -35.14
CA ASP A 593 -7.70 22.90 -35.59
C ASP A 593 -7.22 24.28 -35.09
N PRO A 594 -6.83 25.21 -35.97
CA PRO A 594 -6.33 26.53 -35.58
C PRO A 594 -7.44 27.52 -35.16
N SER A 595 -8.73 27.17 -35.30
CA SER A 595 -9.83 28.07 -34.94
C SER A 595 -9.96 28.28 -33.44
N TRP A 596 -9.55 27.30 -32.63
CA TRP A 596 -9.57 27.25 -31.16
C TRP A 596 -10.91 27.64 -30.50
N TYR A 597 -11.97 27.90 -31.28
CA TYR A 597 -13.30 28.27 -30.84
C TYR A 597 -13.31 29.38 -29.77
N ASP A 598 -13.63 29.01 -28.53
CA ASP A 598 -13.70 29.89 -27.35
C ASP A 598 -12.46 29.76 -26.45
N LEU A 599 -11.44 28.99 -26.85
CA LEU A 599 -10.12 28.97 -26.24
C LEU A 599 -9.30 30.15 -26.77
N LYS A 600 -9.11 31.17 -25.93
CA LYS A 600 -8.38 32.39 -26.29
C LYS A 600 -7.18 32.59 -25.36
N PRO A 601 -6.03 31.98 -25.67
CA PRO A 601 -4.82 32.22 -24.87
C PRO A 601 -4.10 33.50 -25.34
N ASP A 602 -3.44 34.20 -24.40
CA ASP A 602 -2.80 35.49 -24.69
C ASP A 602 -1.61 35.39 -25.67
N HIS A 603 -0.89 34.26 -25.66
CA HIS A 603 0.32 34.03 -26.47
C HIS A 603 0.10 33.02 -27.61
N ALA A 604 -0.99 33.18 -28.35
CA ALA A 604 -1.47 32.21 -29.34
C ALA A 604 -0.40 31.69 -30.33
N LYS A 605 0.46 32.56 -30.88
CA LYS A 605 1.49 32.14 -31.86
C LYS A 605 2.55 31.23 -31.24
N GLU A 606 3.00 31.55 -30.03
CA GLU A 606 4.00 30.78 -29.31
C GLU A 606 3.43 29.42 -28.89
N ILE A 607 2.20 29.42 -28.37
CA ILE A 607 1.47 28.21 -27.98
C ILE A 607 1.24 27.28 -29.18
N ALA A 608 0.87 27.81 -30.34
CA ALA A 608 0.72 27.01 -31.55
C ALA A 608 2.04 26.35 -31.98
N ASN A 609 3.18 27.02 -31.77
CA ASN A 609 4.50 26.46 -32.06
C ASN A 609 4.87 25.35 -31.07
N VAL A 610 4.63 25.59 -29.78
CA VAL A 610 4.87 24.61 -28.71
C VAL A 610 4.00 23.37 -28.90
N ALA A 611 2.71 23.54 -29.19
CA ALA A 611 1.79 22.43 -29.44
C ALA A 611 2.25 21.56 -30.61
N ARG A 612 2.66 22.18 -31.73
CA ARG A 612 3.22 21.45 -32.89
C ARG A 612 4.48 20.66 -32.53
N ASN A 613 5.37 21.23 -31.73
CA ASN A 613 6.63 20.57 -31.35
C ASN A 613 6.45 19.46 -30.31
N LEU A 614 5.48 19.60 -29.41
CA LEU A 614 5.26 18.66 -28.31
C LEU A 614 4.28 17.54 -28.65
N SER A 615 3.35 17.72 -29.59
CA SER A 615 2.28 16.74 -29.87
C SER A 615 2.81 15.31 -30.12
N ASP A 616 3.93 15.19 -30.83
CA ASP A 616 4.58 13.91 -31.14
C ASP A 616 5.38 13.33 -29.97
N LYS A 617 5.78 14.17 -29.00
CA LYS A 617 6.52 13.77 -27.81
C LYS A 617 5.60 13.31 -26.67
N ILE A 618 4.31 13.67 -26.69
CA ILE A 618 3.38 13.32 -25.61
C ILE A 618 2.96 11.85 -25.76
N GLU A 619 3.31 11.04 -24.75
CA GLU A 619 2.92 9.63 -24.69
C GLU A 619 1.40 9.45 -24.62
N MET A 620 0.91 8.32 -25.16
CA MET A 620 -0.52 8.00 -25.20
C MET A 620 -1.17 8.00 -23.81
N SER A 621 -0.47 7.42 -22.83
CA SER A 621 -0.90 7.41 -21.42
C SER A 621 -1.13 8.82 -20.86
N VAL A 622 -0.30 9.78 -21.25
CA VAL A 622 -0.43 11.18 -20.85
C VAL A 622 -1.58 11.85 -21.60
N LYS A 623 -1.74 11.62 -22.91
CA LYS A 623 -2.88 12.13 -23.69
C LYS A 623 -4.21 11.75 -23.04
N CYS A 624 -4.38 10.48 -22.64
CA CYS A 624 -5.55 10.03 -21.89
C CYS A 624 -5.76 10.84 -20.59
N ARG A 625 -4.71 11.02 -19.79
CA ARG A 625 -4.80 11.79 -18.53
C ARG A 625 -5.15 13.27 -18.76
N LEU A 626 -4.61 13.90 -19.80
CA LEU A 626 -4.95 15.28 -20.14
C LEU A 626 -6.43 15.40 -20.56
N LEU A 627 -6.94 14.42 -21.33
CA LEU A 627 -8.36 14.35 -21.71
C LEU A 627 -9.29 14.24 -20.50
N GLU A 628 -8.94 13.36 -19.55
CA GLU A 628 -9.64 13.25 -18.27
C GLU A 628 -9.67 14.60 -17.53
N GLY A 629 -8.52 15.30 -17.48
CA GLY A 629 -8.40 16.62 -16.88
C GLY A 629 -9.31 17.67 -17.51
N LEU A 630 -9.45 17.68 -18.84
CA LEU A 630 -10.32 18.61 -19.57
C LEU A 630 -11.81 18.45 -19.20
N ALA A 631 -12.24 17.24 -18.84
CA ALA A 631 -13.63 16.99 -18.43
C ALA A 631 -13.99 17.69 -17.11
N LEU A 632 -13.01 17.95 -16.24
CA LEU A 632 -13.20 18.46 -14.87
C LEU A 632 -13.42 19.99 -14.82
N PHE A 633 -13.25 20.68 -15.96
CA PHE A 633 -13.35 22.13 -15.99
C PHE A 633 -14.78 22.62 -15.80
N PRO A 634 -14.98 23.73 -15.07
CA PRO A 634 -16.28 24.35 -14.87
C PRO A 634 -16.99 24.70 -16.19
N LYS A 635 -18.31 24.84 -16.14
CA LYS A 635 -19.18 25.10 -17.30
C LYS A 635 -18.67 26.24 -18.19
N ASP A 636 -18.21 27.32 -17.56
CA ASP A 636 -17.91 28.58 -18.24
C ASP A 636 -16.51 28.64 -18.87
N MET A 637 -15.69 27.60 -18.67
CA MET A 637 -14.32 27.51 -19.20
C MET A 637 -14.31 26.82 -20.56
N SER A 638 -14.10 27.61 -21.62
CA SER A 638 -14.12 27.25 -23.05
C SER A 638 -14.94 25.97 -23.39
N PRO A 639 -16.25 25.96 -23.12
CA PRO A 639 -17.09 24.79 -23.33
C PRO A 639 -17.12 24.32 -24.79
N LYS A 640 -17.06 25.21 -25.78
CA LYS A 640 -17.09 24.82 -27.20
C LYS A 640 -15.82 24.09 -27.60
N TRP A 641 -14.66 24.57 -27.14
CA TRP A 641 -13.37 23.92 -27.36
C TRP A 641 -13.33 22.53 -26.73
N ARG A 642 -13.78 22.39 -25.48
CA ARG A 642 -13.79 21.07 -24.80
C ARG A 642 -14.67 20.06 -25.52
N VAL A 643 -15.87 20.48 -25.99
CA VAL A 643 -16.73 19.62 -26.80
C VAL A 643 -16.05 19.24 -28.11
N HIS A 644 -15.34 20.17 -28.75
CA HIS A 644 -14.59 19.90 -29.97
C HIS A 644 -13.46 18.87 -29.74
N VAL A 645 -12.69 19.01 -28.65
CA VAL A 645 -11.66 18.03 -28.27
C VAL A 645 -12.27 16.65 -28.04
N PHE A 646 -13.39 16.55 -27.32
CA PHE A 646 -14.07 15.26 -27.13
C PHE A 646 -14.59 14.67 -28.43
N LYS A 647 -15.11 15.49 -29.35
CA LYS A 647 -15.52 15.03 -30.68
C LYS A 647 -14.35 14.44 -31.47
N GLN A 648 -13.17 15.06 -31.42
CA GLN A 648 -11.96 14.50 -32.01
C GLN A 648 -11.56 13.19 -31.31
N ALA A 649 -11.61 13.15 -29.97
CA ALA A 649 -11.24 11.98 -29.19
C ALA A 649 -12.14 10.76 -29.46
N PHE A 650 -13.46 10.93 -29.62
CA PHE A 650 -14.37 9.86 -30.02
C PHE A 650 -14.12 9.34 -31.44
N SER A 651 -13.53 10.17 -32.30
CA SER A 651 -13.21 9.80 -33.69
C SER A 651 -11.74 9.38 -33.87
N ASP A 652 -10.97 9.26 -32.78
CA ASP A 652 -9.55 8.94 -32.83
C ASP A 652 -9.33 7.49 -33.30
N THR A 653 -8.24 7.27 -34.03
CA THR A 653 -7.83 5.94 -34.46
C THR A 653 -7.47 5.02 -33.28
N ASP A 654 -6.93 5.58 -32.19
CA ASP A 654 -6.50 4.83 -31.03
C ASP A 654 -7.66 4.54 -30.07
N TRP A 655 -7.85 3.26 -29.74
CA TRP A 655 -8.94 2.83 -28.87
C TRP A 655 -8.79 3.34 -27.45
N GLN A 656 -7.57 3.59 -26.96
CA GLN A 656 -7.32 4.10 -25.60
C GLN A 656 -7.89 5.51 -25.44
N ILE A 657 -7.74 6.36 -26.45
CA ILE A 657 -8.33 7.72 -26.46
C ILE A 657 -9.84 7.66 -26.52
N ARG A 658 -10.42 6.85 -27.42
CA ARG A 658 -11.88 6.67 -27.49
C ARG A 658 -12.46 6.13 -26.18
N ASN A 659 -11.76 5.15 -25.57
CA ASN A 659 -12.13 4.58 -24.29
C ASN A 659 -12.08 5.63 -23.17
N THR A 660 -11.01 6.42 -23.08
CA THR A 660 -10.89 7.50 -22.09
C THR A 660 -11.92 8.62 -22.32
N ALA A 661 -12.26 8.93 -23.57
CA ALA A 661 -13.33 9.86 -23.89
C ALA A 661 -14.66 9.33 -23.33
N MET A 662 -14.99 8.06 -23.56
CA MET A 662 -16.21 7.43 -23.05
C MET A 662 -16.28 7.44 -21.51
N THR A 663 -15.19 7.12 -20.82
CA THR A 663 -15.17 7.11 -19.34
C THR A 663 -15.24 8.52 -18.74
N SER A 664 -14.69 9.53 -19.42
CA SER A 664 -14.67 10.92 -18.94
C SER A 664 -15.90 11.74 -19.35
N PHE A 665 -16.65 11.26 -20.35
CA PHE A 665 -17.78 11.98 -20.92
C PHE A 665 -18.91 12.31 -19.92
N PRO A 666 -19.31 11.42 -18.98
CA PRO A 666 -20.31 11.79 -17.99
C PRO A 666 -19.93 13.00 -17.15
N THR A 667 -18.65 13.11 -16.78
CA THR A 667 -18.11 14.24 -16.02
C THR A 667 -18.15 15.53 -16.83
N LEU A 668 -17.74 15.47 -18.10
CA LEU A 668 -17.86 16.61 -19.01
C LEU A 668 -19.30 17.08 -19.13
N LEU A 669 -20.24 16.14 -19.36
CA LEU A 669 -21.66 16.45 -19.55
C LEU A 669 -22.27 17.09 -18.29
N LEU A 670 -21.89 16.60 -17.11
CA LEU A 670 -22.32 17.18 -15.84
C LEU A 670 -21.88 18.64 -15.71
N HIS A 671 -20.64 18.97 -16.08
CA HIS A 671 -20.13 20.34 -16.03
C HIS A 671 -20.73 21.24 -17.12
N LEU A 672 -20.96 20.75 -18.33
CA LEU A 672 -21.61 21.54 -19.39
C LEU A 672 -23.09 21.81 -19.08
N GLY A 673 -23.74 20.91 -18.34
CA GLY A 673 -25.13 21.02 -17.93
C GLY A 673 -26.12 20.71 -19.06
N PRO A 674 -27.43 20.97 -18.85
CA PRO A 674 -28.51 20.39 -19.64
C PRO A 674 -28.53 20.81 -21.11
N ASN A 675 -27.95 21.96 -21.46
CA ASN A 675 -27.89 22.43 -22.84
C ASN A 675 -27.01 21.53 -23.72
N ALA A 676 -26.13 20.73 -23.12
CA ALA A 676 -25.24 19.80 -23.81
C ALA A 676 -25.79 18.37 -23.90
N ASN A 677 -27.02 18.10 -23.45
CA ASN A 677 -27.59 16.75 -23.47
C ASN A 677 -27.74 16.15 -24.89
N HIS A 678 -27.82 17.00 -25.92
CA HIS A 678 -27.81 16.55 -27.33
C HIS A 678 -26.52 15.79 -27.69
N LEU A 679 -25.40 16.07 -27.00
CA LEU A 679 -24.12 15.40 -27.23
C LEU A 679 -24.16 13.90 -26.90
N VAL A 680 -25.10 13.45 -26.05
CA VAL A 680 -25.30 12.02 -25.80
C VAL A 680 -25.63 11.31 -27.11
N HIS A 681 -26.56 11.87 -27.89
CA HIS A 681 -26.90 11.32 -29.19
C HIS A 681 -25.76 11.51 -30.20
N ASP A 682 -25.19 12.72 -30.26
CA ASP A 682 -24.25 13.09 -31.35
C ASP A 682 -22.87 12.41 -31.23
N LEU A 683 -22.39 12.16 -30.01
CA LEU A 683 -21.06 11.60 -29.77
C LEU A 683 -21.07 10.13 -29.38
N ILE A 684 -22.12 9.66 -28.70
CA ILE A 684 -22.13 8.30 -28.12
C ILE A 684 -22.85 7.29 -29.00
N SER A 685 -23.88 7.69 -29.77
CA SER A 685 -24.54 6.75 -30.69
C SER A 685 -23.58 6.05 -31.66
N PRO A 686 -22.56 6.73 -32.25
CA PRO A 686 -21.56 6.07 -33.09
C PRO A 686 -20.68 5.04 -32.35
N VAL A 687 -20.58 5.12 -31.01
CA VAL A 687 -19.73 4.27 -30.17
C VAL A 687 -20.36 2.89 -29.91
N ILE A 688 -21.66 2.74 -30.15
CA ILE A 688 -22.40 1.47 -29.99
C ILE A 688 -21.74 0.37 -30.84
N ASP A 689 -21.39 0.72 -32.08
CA ASP A 689 -20.78 -0.19 -33.05
C ASP A 689 -19.23 -0.09 -33.07
N ASP A 690 -18.60 0.35 -31.98
CA ASP A 690 -17.13 0.43 -31.91
C ASP A 690 -16.49 -0.96 -32.04
N LYS A 691 -15.36 -1.03 -32.73
CA LYS A 691 -14.62 -2.27 -32.97
C LYS A 691 -13.87 -2.77 -31.74
N SER A 692 -13.58 -1.90 -30.77
CA SER A 692 -12.86 -2.27 -29.54
C SER A 692 -13.84 -2.73 -28.47
N ARG A 693 -13.57 -3.93 -27.94
CA ARG A 693 -14.27 -4.51 -26.78
C ARG A 693 -14.21 -3.58 -25.58
N GLU A 694 -13.05 -2.98 -25.31
CA GLU A 694 -12.82 -2.11 -24.16
C GLU A 694 -13.68 -0.85 -24.21
N VAL A 695 -13.83 -0.26 -25.40
CA VAL A 695 -14.69 0.91 -25.61
C VAL A 695 -16.16 0.55 -25.40
N GLN A 696 -16.63 -0.57 -25.96
CA GLN A 696 -18.01 -1.05 -25.76
C GLN A 696 -18.29 -1.39 -24.28
N LEU A 697 -17.32 -1.98 -23.57
CA LEU A 697 -17.43 -2.25 -22.14
C LEU A 697 -17.53 -0.95 -21.33
N SER A 698 -16.69 0.05 -21.64
CA SER A 698 -16.77 1.37 -21.01
C SER A 698 -18.08 2.07 -21.30
N LEU A 699 -18.62 1.95 -22.52
CA LEU A 699 -19.95 2.43 -22.86
C LEU A 699 -21.00 1.78 -21.95
N ALA A 700 -21.04 0.45 -21.92
CA ALA A 700 -21.98 -0.33 -21.10
C ALA A 700 -21.93 0.05 -19.61
N ASN A 701 -20.74 0.32 -19.07
CA ASN A 701 -20.56 0.76 -17.67
C ASN A 701 -21.05 2.19 -17.39
N ASN A 702 -21.08 3.07 -18.40
CA ASN A 702 -21.35 4.50 -18.24
C ASN A 702 -22.75 4.93 -18.70
N VAL A 703 -23.49 4.12 -19.47
CA VAL A 703 -24.86 4.50 -19.90
C VAL A 703 -25.77 4.82 -18.72
N GLY A 704 -25.72 4.02 -17.65
CA GLY A 704 -26.54 4.28 -16.46
C GLY A 704 -26.16 5.56 -15.73
N ILE A 705 -24.87 5.88 -15.74
CA ILE A 705 -24.35 7.13 -15.18
C ILE A 705 -24.84 8.33 -16.01
N LEU A 706 -24.80 8.23 -17.34
CA LEU A 706 -25.28 9.28 -18.23
C LEU A 706 -26.77 9.59 -17.98
N ALA A 707 -27.60 8.58 -17.75
CA ALA A 707 -29.01 8.79 -17.39
C ALA A 707 -29.15 9.59 -16.08
N CYS A 708 -28.33 9.31 -15.07
CA CYS A 708 -28.29 10.08 -13.82
C CYS A 708 -27.89 11.56 -14.05
N VAL A 709 -26.90 11.79 -14.92
CA VAL A 709 -26.43 13.14 -15.29
C VAL A 709 -27.53 13.92 -16.03
N VAL A 710 -28.15 13.32 -17.05
CA VAL A 710 -29.22 13.95 -17.83
C VAL A 710 -30.45 14.25 -16.95
N CYS A 711 -30.79 13.36 -16.00
CA CYS A 711 -31.83 13.59 -14.98
C CYS A 711 -31.47 14.63 -13.92
N ARG A 712 -30.23 15.14 -13.90
CA ARG A 712 -29.71 16.09 -12.89
C ARG A 712 -29.71 15.53 -11.46
N LYS A 713 -29.56 14.21 -11.32
CA LYS A 713 -29.43 13.54 -10.03
C LYS A 713 -27.98 13.19 -9.68
N ALA A 714 -27.06 13.33 -10.62
CA ALA A 714 -25.64 13.17 -10.37
C ALA A 714 -25.08 14.40 -9.63
N VAL A 715 -24.30 14.15 -8.57
CA VAL A 715 -23.53 15.17 -7.85
C VAL A 715 -22.08 14.68 -7.77
N LEU A 716 -21.14 15.62 -7.88
CA LEU A 716 -19.72 15.31 -7.67
C LEU A 716 -19.46 15.30 -6.17
N SER A 717 -19.18 14.14 -5.58
CA SER A 717 -18.79 14.06 -4.17
C SER A 717 -17.29 14.32 -4.00
N ASN A 718 -16.95 15.42 -3.34
CA ASN A 718 -15.57 15.72 -2.90
C ASN A 718 -15.24 14.92 -1.61
N VAL A 719 -15.18 13.59 -1.67
CA VAL A 719 -14.92 12.77 -0.46
C VAL A 719 -13.42 12.79 -0.11
N PHE A 720 -13.03 13.79 0.68
CA PHE A 720 -11.68 13.91 1.25
C PHE A 720 -11.63 13.36 2.68
N GLY A 721 -11.52 12.04 2.83
CA GLY A 721 -11.22 11.42 4.12
C GLY A 721 -9.70 11.30 4.34
N PHE A 722 -9.18 11.68 5.51
CA PHE A 722 -7.79 11.42 5.90
C PHE A 722 -7.41 9.92 5.79
N ASN A 723 -8.39 9.03 5.96
CA ASN A 723 -8.24 7.59 5.75
C ASN A 723 -8.03 7.17 4.27
N LEU A 724 -8.53 7.95 3.30
CA LEU A 724 -8.19 7.78 1.88
C LEU A 724 -6.76 8.25 1.58
N ILE A 725 -6.27 9.25 2.33
CA ILE A 725 -4.92 9.81 2.19
C ILE A 725 -3.83 8.78 2.54
N ILE A 726 -4.14 7.85 3.44
CA ILE A 726 -3.21 6.80 3.89
C ILE A 726 -3.29 5.53 3.01
N ARG A 727 -4.40 5.28 2.32
CA ARG A 727 -4.70 3.95 1.72
C ARG A 727 -4.37 3.73 0.25
N LYS A 728 -4.12 4.75 -0.58
CA LYS A 728 -3.89 4.54 -2.04
C LYS A 728 -2.56 5.08 -2.56
N LYS A 729 -1.87 4.23 -3.34
CA LYS A 729 -0.64 4.51 -4.13
C LYS A 729 -1.06 5.23 -5.42
N ARG A 730 -0.42 6.38 -5.69
CA ARG A 730 -0.65 7.29 -6.84
C ARG A 730 -2.01 7.99 -6.82
N ARG A 731 -1.96 9.31 -6.64
CA ARG A 731 -3.09 10.23 -6.85
C ARG A 731 -2.65 11.21 -7.91
N ASN A 732 -3.47 11.46 -8.92
CA ASN A 732 -3.48 12.77 -9.58
C ASN A 732 -4.78 13.04 -10.37
N ILE A 733 -5.50 12.00 -10.79
CA ILE A 733 -6.85 12.12 -11.38
C ILE A 733 -7.79 11.02 -10.88
N ASP A 734 -7.26 9.82 -10.60
CA ASP A 734 -8.06 8.66 -10.18
C ASP A 734 -8.91 8.92 -8.93
N HIS A 735 -8.57 9.86 -8.04
CA HIS A 735 -9.42 10.20 -6.88
C HIS A 735 -10.47 11.27 -7.14
N MET A 736 -10.31 12.10 -8.17
CA MET A 736 -11.45 12.87 -8.66
C MET A 736 -12.42 11.88 -9.30
N ILE A 737 -11.94 10.96 -10.15
CA ILE A 737 -12.77 10.00 -10.88
C ILE A 737 -13.38 8.88 -10.00
N GLU A 738 -12.61 8.23 -9.13
CA GLU A 738 -13.09 7.21 -8.17
C GLU A 738 -13.79 7.83 -6.95
N GLY A 739 -13.58 9.12 -6.70
CA GLY A 739 -14.34 9.92 -5.74
C GLY A 739 -15.72 10.32 -6.26
N TYR A 740 -16.02 10.08 -7.55
CA TYR A 740 -17.37 10.18 -8.10
C TYR A 740 -18.15 8.92 -7.77
N SER A 741 -18.52 8.81 -6.49
CA SER A 741 -19.74 8.08 -6.18
C SER A 741 -20.88 8.85 -6.84
N TYR A 742 -21.44 8.29 -7.91
CA TYR A 742 -22.81 8.61 -8.27
C TYR A 742 -23.67 8.06 -7.13
N ASP A 743 -23.80 8.85 -6.08
CA ASP A 743 -24.46 8.48 -4.84
C ASP A 743 -25.96 8.38 -5.14
N VAL A 744 -26.36 7.25 -5.71
CA VAL A 744 -27.73 6.76 -5.56
C VAL A 744 -27.75 6.17 -4.16
N ASN A 745 -27.92 7.04 -3.16
CA ASN A 745 -28.35 6.59 -1.84
C ASN A 745 -29.71 5.90 -2.02
N GLU A 746 -29.73 4.60 -2.30
CA GLU A 746 -30.92 3.77 -2.20
C GLU A 746 -31.39 3.62 -0.73
N THR A 747 -30.69 4.21 0.25
CA THR A 747 -31.04 4.08 1.67
C THR A 747 -31.04 5.36 2.52
N LYS A 748 -30.94 6.58 1.95
CA LYS A 748 -31.14 7.83 2.71
C LYS A 748 -31.88 8.90 1.91
N LEU A 749 -33.17 8.67 1.70
CA LEU A 749 -34.17 9.73 1.83
C LEU A 749 -34.32 10.04 3.33
N SER A 750 -33.32 10.69 3.92
CA SER A 750 -33.54 11.41 5.17
C SER A 750 -33.70 12.86 4.79
N ASP A 751 -34.97 13.28 4.80
CA ASP A 751 -35.40 14.66 4.91
C ASP A 751 -34.60 15.36 6.00
N GLU A 752 -33.52 16.06 5.65
CA GLU A 752 -33.01 17.13 6.50
C GLU A 752 -32.07 18.04 5.70
N GLN A 753 -32.52 19.29 5.57
CA GLN A 753 -31.80 20.48 5.10
C GLN A 753 -31.82 20.80 3.59
N SER A 754 -33.02 21.09 3.07
CA SER A 754 -33.33 22.47 2.65
C SER A 754 -34.84 22.63 2.45
N ASN A 755 -35.50 23.15 3.50
CA ASN A 755 -36.75 23.86 3.33
C ASN A 755 -36.49 25.07 2.43
N ASN A 756 -36.71 24.90 1.13
CA ASN A 756 -37.18 25.89 0.15
C ASN A 756 -36.73 25.53 -1.29
N ALA A 757 -37.30 24.49 -1.89
CA ALA A 757 -37.51 24.42 -3.34
C ALA A 757 -38.53 23.31 -3.69
N SER A 758 -39.69 23.74 -4.19
CA SER A 758 -40.73 23.04 -4.94
C SER A 758 -40.74 21.49 -4.97
N LYS A 759 -41.88 20.92 -4.55
CA LYS A 759 -42.43 19.63 -4.98
C LYS A 759 -42.52 19.52 -6.53
N SER A 760 -41.40 19.30 -7.21
CA SER A 760 -41.37 18.99 -8.64
C SER A 760 -41.25 17.48 -8.82
N ARG A 761 -42.04 16.90 -9.74
CA ARG A 761 -41.91 15.50 -10.16
C ARG A 761 -40.44 15.21 -10.55
N PRO A 762 -39.94 13.98 -10.36
CA PRO A 762 -38.62 13.63 -10.89
C PRO A 762 -38.59 13.98 -12.39
N ASN A 763 -37.58 14.75 -12.82
CA ASN A 763 -37.35 14.97 -14.24
C ASN A 763 -37.05 13.62 -14.87
N LEU A 764 -38.02 13.08 -15.63
CA LEU A 764 -37.85 11.82 -16.33
C LEU A 764 -37.03 12.07 -17.60
N VAL A 765 -36.08 11.17 -17.87
CA VAL A 765 -35.35 11.12 -19.13
C VAL A 765 -36.24 10.54 -20.23
N ASP A 766 -36.16 11.12 -21.43
CA ASP A 766 -36.77 10.55 -22.64
C ASP A 766 -36.17 9.15 -22.91
N PRO A 767 -36.97 8.07 -22.87
CA PRO A 767 -36.50 6.73 -23.16
C PRO A 767 -35.74 6.62 -24.48
N ASN A 768 -36.17 7.36 -25.50
CA ASN A 768 -35.59 7.29 -26.85
C ASN A 768 -34.12 7.71 -26.90
N MET A 769 -33.66 8.51 -25.92
CA MET A 769 -32.24 8.89 -25.80
C MET A 769 -31.35 7.68 -25.50
N PHE A 770 -31.90 6.63 -24.90
CA PHE A 770 -31.12 5.50 -24.39
C PHE A 770 -31.49 4.13 -24.97
N VAL A 771 -32.63 4.03 -25.67
CA VAL A 771 -33.02 2.82 -26.42
C VAL A 771 -31.91 2.26 -27.31
N PRO A 772 -31.13 3.06 -28.07
CA PRO A 772 -30.08 2.54 -28.94
C PRO A 772 -29.02 1.69 -28.21
N TYR A 773 -28.74 1.99 -26.94
CA TYR A 773 -27.70 1.27 -26.17
C TYR A 773 -28.13 -0.12 -25.70
N LEU A 774 -29.43 -0.45 -25.81
CA LEU A 774 -29.94 -1.77 -25.47
C LEU A 774 -29.45 -2.86 -26.44
N THR A 775 -28.97 -2.50 -27.62
CA THR A 775 -28.34 -3.44 -28.56
C THR A 775 -27.13 -4.16 -27.94
N LEU A 776 -26.47 -3.55 -26.94
CA LEU A 776 -25.37 -4.16 -26.20
C LEU A 776 -25.79 -5.41 -25.40
N LEU A 777 -27.07 -5.60 -25.09
CA LEU A 777 -27.59 -6.84 -24.50
C LEU A 777 -27.48 -8.03 -25.46
N SER A 778 -27.44 -7.76 -26.76
CA SER A 778 -27.27 -8.76 -27.82
C SER A 778 -25.80 -9.05 -28.13
N SER A 779 -24.84 -8.43 -27.43
CA SER A 779 -23.40 -8.70 -27.59
C SER A 779 -23.05 -10.14 -27.24
N ASP A 780 -22.12 -10.79 -27.94
CA ASP A 780 -21.66 -12.14 -27.58
C ASP A 780 -20.82 -12.16 -26.27
N ASP A 781 -20.40 -11.00 -25.77
CA ASP A 781 -19.55 -10.87 -24.60
C ASP A 781 -20.37 -10.78 -23.30
N THR A 782 -20.25 -11.80 -22.46
CA THR A 782 -20.92 -11.88 -21.15
C THR A 782 -20.56 -10.73 -20.22
N THR A 783 -19.35 -10.16 -20.33
CA THR A 783 -18.92 -9.05 -19.49
C THR A 783 -19.64 -7.75 -19.85
N ILE A 784 -19.79 -7.47 -21.15
CA ILE A 784 -20.55 -6.33 -21.66
C ILE A 784 -22.03 -6.46 -21.28
N LYS A 785 -22.62 -7.65 -21.46
CA LYS A 785 -24.01 -7.92 -21.03
C LYS A 785 -24.22 -7.62 -19.56
N LYS A 786 -23.33 -8.12 -18.70
CA LYS A 786 -23.43 -7.90 -17.25
C LYS A 786 -23.32 -6.41 -16.90
N SER A 787 -22.37 -5.71 -17.50
CA SER A 787 -22.17 -4.27 -17.31
C SER A 787 -23.39 -3.44 -17.73
N ILE A 788 -24.01 -3.75 -18.88
CA ILE A 788 -25.20 -3.02 -19.31
C ILE A 788 -26.40 -3.34 -18.40
N ILE A 789 -26.55 -4.57 -17.91
CA ILE A 789 -27.59 -4.93 -16.92
C ILE A 789 -27.42 -4.14 -15.63
N GLU A 790 -26.19 -4.00 -15.12
CA GLU A 790 -25.89 -3.20 -13.94
C GLU A 790 -26.20 -1.71 -14.16
N SER A 791 -25.88 -1.18 -15.35
CA SER A 791 -26.24 0.19 -15.74
C SER A 791 -27.75 0.40 -15.86
N LEU A 792 -28.49 -0.57 -16.42
CA LEU A 792 -29.94 -0.48 -16.59
C LEU A 792 -30.68 -0.31 -15.26
N LYS A 793 -30.21 -0.97 -14.19
CA LYS A 793 -30.74 -0.77 -12.83
C LYS A 793 -30.74 0.71 -12.43
N ARG A 794 -29.65 1.42 -12.74
CA ARG A 794 -29.53 2.88 -12.46
C ARG A 794 -30.46 3.71 -13.35
N MET A 795 -30.69 3.28 -14.59
CA MET A 795 -31.52 3.98 -15.57
C MET A 795 -33.02 3.89 -15.24
N PHE A 796 -33.50 2.72 -14.79
CA PHE A 796 -34.94 2.52 -14.55
C PHE A 796 -35.50 3.37 -13.42
N GLY A 797 -34.68 3.85 -12.48
CA GLY A 797 -35.10 4.85 -11.49
C GLY A 797 -35.36 6.25 -12.06
N HIS A 798 -35.10 6.46 -13.35
CA HIS A 798 -34.93 7.78 -13.98
C HIS A 798 -35.66 7.92 -15.34
N ILE A 799 -36.07 6.82 -15.96
CA ILE A 799 -36.77 6.80 -17.25
C ILE A 799 -38.27 6.58 -17.03
N GLY A 800 -39.13 7.33 -17.74
CA GLY A 800 -40.58 7.09 -17.70
C GLY A 800 -40.93 5.78 -18.41
N VAL A 801 -41.63 4.87 -17.72
CA VAL A 801 -42.02 3.57 -18.31
C VAL A 801 -43.03 3.80 -19.44
N SER A 802 -42.61 3.57 -20.69
CA SER A 802 -43.48 3.49 -21.87
C SER A 802 -43.70 2.03 -22.27
N SER A 803 -44.76 1.74 -23.05
CA SER A 803 -45.04 0.39 -23.57
C SER A 803 -43.87 -0.22 -24.37
N THR A 804 -43.05 0.62 -25.00
CA THR A 804 -41.85 0.21 -25.74
C THR A 804 -40.79 -0.37 -24.82
N ILE A 805 -40.57 0.23 -23.64
CA ILE A 805 -39.59 -0.25 -22.65
C ILE A 805 -40.03 -1.58 -22.05
N VAL A 806 -41.33 -1.75 -21.80
CA VAL A 806 -41.89 -2.99 -21.26
C VAL A 806 -41.68 -4.15 -22.24
N SER A 807 -41.96 -3.95 -23.54
CA SER A 807 -41.72 -4.98 -24.56
C SER A 807 -40.24 -5.37 -24.72
N MET A 808 -39.32 -4.45 -24.43
CA MET A 808 -37.88 -4.68 -24.52
C MET A 808 -37.31 -5.31 -23.24
N LEU A 809 -37.91 -5.04 -22.07
CA LEU A 809 -37.62 -5.72 -20.81
C LEU A 809 -38.00 -7.19 -20.88
N ASP A 810 -39.12 -7.52 -21.53
CA ASP A 810 -39.49 -8.91 -21.83
C ASP A 810 -38.40 -9.60 -22.67
N THR A 811 -37.82 -8.90 -23.65
CA THR A 811 -36.70 -9.45 -24.45
C THR A 811 -35.41 -9.61 -23.65
N ALA A 812 -35.13 -8.72 -22.69
CA ALA A 812 -33.96 -8.82 -21.81
C ALA A 812 -34.10 -9.94 -20.77
N LEU A 813 -35.34 -10.17 -20.28
CA LEU A 813 -35.69 -11.28 -19.41
C LEU A 813 -35.64 -12.63 -20.15
N ASP A 814 -35.96 -12.67 -21.44
CA ASP A 814 -35.82 -13.88 -22.27
C ASP A 814 -34.34 -14.23 -22.59
N VAL A 815 -33.41 -13.28 -22.46
CA VAL A 815 -31.97 -13.46 -22.71
C VAL A 815 -31.18 -13.80 -21.43
N CYS A 816 -31.75 -13.57 -20.25
CA CYS A 816 -31.20 -13.97 -18.95
C CYS A 816 -31.61 -15.40 -18.60
#